data_AF-A0A8K1CMF6-F1
#
_entry.id   AF-A0A8K1CMF6-F1
#
_cell.length_a   1.000
_cell.length_b   1.000
_cell.length_c   1.000
_cell.angle_alpha   90.00
_cell.angle_beta   90.00
_cell.angle_gamma   90.00
#
_symmetry.space_group_name_H-M   'P 1'
#
loop_
_entity.id
_entity.type
_entity.pdbx_description
1 polymer ?
#
loop_
_entity_poly.entity_id
_entity_poly.type
_entity_poly.pdbx_seq_one_letter_code
_entity_poly.pdbx_strand_id
1 'polypeptide(L)'
;MARKADKRDLRDVFHEKKRNAVVLSSLATIHTLCRQVMERQYSARHLHSRLHQTFLKMSADGVDVNASLGPRNLAKFTGFLDGFYDVLKRHAKLHGNIVRRALHHRMFSLQLCSIHHQLSTFLRQVGAVDGFPVEWKSGFESALRQDENVLYDTAMTVLKASSFLSKEYTSLGKKQQMEVLMEIRYELARPVHLSPVLEDVLKAIYRKLTRLFGWDLTERLRRLPRWFLPLSSIEFSTSRDQLVKHKPIYRGEIAVEDDYGLKRHMIVMKCLPVDAGQNHIDKMLRAYHEFMERYGDVDHPNLLRMRGANFVSQTAYIVRDYAVRGTVTGYLSRVKQEHPEEGLEELTLRFLIQACEGLIYLHEHKRLAHGNLKTSNLLIDHRARVVIADYGIRFLRERFRVEARLSELEEARWMAPECLQSNRNVQTSSQSLTAAIARDIYSLGMCIVEILSGDVPWAGTDAMQVAELKRSHSYVLPRITSVPGKIWSVVKKMCATDPATRLPLRDVLAELKNLDPHDLLHDPNAEEAPHSTKAVVSDSDTDSLASYKTTLDVFEGSIVNEGAKQAKPEEVPAKKGTEKGTEEPVSTSNTEFDAYSSGTDGSFDEDEGDCKEIPIAIHTNTQIQNAIDYVKHAPLDDANTLIRHMEVIRAFARAEANAIHDREGIWVIQNLLSQFNNRQVQNVAMKIYTEMAAAEQVNIAEAMVEHGVIETIFETLKNPESDRTEVTACVSLLLQLMGLSDQATRAVGAKESYVSILEGNDHVHHRSLQEIKSVLARFKQTEGNALLKEGFHVIAIKKLTEAIQLDKKRGIYYADRSLAYCHAGRFHEAAQDAERCVRYSPFDVQGYLRYGIAMKHQKRYTDALVALKKGRQVNPNSTQIQVMIDEVKKCMQKK
;
A
#
# COMPACT_ATOMS: atom_id res chain seq x y z
N MET A 1 59.56 -0.60 30.85
CA MET A 1 58.59 -1.09 29.85
C MET A 1 57.50 -2.01 30.40
N ALA A 2 57.52 -2.44 31.68
CA ALA A 2 56.53 -3.37 32.25
C ALA A 2 55.13 -2.78 32.59
N ARG A 3 54.95 -1.46 32.73
CA ARG A 3 53.66 -0.85 33.14
C ARG A 3 52.69 -0.50 31.99
N LYS A 4 53.08 -0.69 30.72
CA LYS A 4 52.24 -0.40 29.54
C LYS A 4 51.61 -1.65 28.90
N ALA A 5 52.08 -2.85 29.24
CA ALA A 5 51.48 -4.11 28.79
C ALA A 5 50.17 -4.41 29.55
N ASP A 6 50.19 -4.26 30.88
CA ASP A 6 49.05 -4.53 31.79
C ASP A 6 47.74 -3.76 31.47
N LYS A 7 47.86 -2.53 30.95
CA LYS A 7 46.69 -1.68 30.66
C LYS A 7 46.00 -1.99 29.32
N ARG A 8 46.68 -2.68 28.39
CA ARG A 8 46.05 -3.15 27.14
C ARG A 8 45.25 -4.43 27.42
N ASP A 9 45.83 -5.38 28.15
CA ASP A 9 45.14 -6.62 28.57
C ASP A 9 43.87 -6.34 29.38
N LEU A 10 43.90 -5.38 30.32
CA LEU A 10 42.71 -5.03 31.11
C LEU A 10 41.57 -4.41 30.28
N ARG A 11 41.88 -3.66 29.21
CA ARG A 11 40.85 -3.09 28.33
C ARG A 11 40.23 -4.16 27.44
N ASP A 12 41.03 -5.08 26.92
CA ASP A 12 40.55 -6.16 26.08
C ASP A 12 39.68 -7.14 26.88
N VAL A 13 40.08 -7.49 28.11
CA VAL A 13 39.27 -8.28 29.06
C VAL A 13 37.97 -7.56 29.44
N PHE A 14 37.98 -6.22 29.60
CA PHE A 14 36.77 -5.45 29.89
C PHE A 14 35.80 -5.43 28.70
N HIS A 15 36.31 -5.25 27.48
CA HIS A 15 35.50 -5.29 26.25
C HIS A 15 34.92 -6.68 25.99
N GLU A 16 35.67 -7.74 26.30
CA GLU A 16 35.24 -9.14 26.22
C GLU A 16 34.12 -9.44 27.24
N LYS A 17 34.30 -9.08 28.51
CA LYS A 17 33.24 -9.21 29.54
C LYS A 17 31.96 -8.45 29.15
N LYS A 18 32.10 -7.24 28.60
CA LYS A 18 30.96 -6.45 28.13
C LYS A 18 30.23 -7.14 26.96
N ARG A 19 30.95 -7.77 26.03
CA ARG A 19 30.35 -8.52 24.90
C ARG A 19 29.68 -9.81 25.36
N ASN A 20 30.30 -10.57 26.25
CA ASN A 20 29.71 -11.79 26.80
C ASN A 20 28.44 -11.49 27.61
N ALA A 21 28.41 -10.37 28.34
CA ALA A 21 27.21 -9.89 29.03
C ALA A 21 26.06 -9.58 28.06
N VAL A 22 26.35 -9.01 26.88
CA VAL A 22 25.32 -8.76 25.84
C VAL A 22 24.74 -10.08 25.32
N VAL A 23 25.59 -11.06 25.03
CA VAL A 23 25.12 -12.38 24.53
C VAL A 23 24.27 -13.11 25.57
N LEU A 24 24.69 -13.10 26.84
CA LEU A 24 23.91 -13.66 27.96
C LEU A 24 22.57 -12.94 28.14
N SER A 25 22.55 -11.62 28.01
CA SER A 25 21.31 -10.82 28.05
C SER A 25 20.36 -11.20 26.91
N SER A 26 20.88 -11.39 25.69
CA SER A 26 20.08 -11.88 24.56
C SER A 26 19.52 -13.28 24.81
N LEU A 27 20.33 -14.21 25.33
CA LEU A 27 19.90 -15.57 25.67
C LEU A 27 18.82 -15.58 26.78
N ALA A 28 18.92 -14.69 27.78
CA ALA A 28 17.89 -14.53 28.80
C ALA A 28 16.57 -13.99 28.21
N THR A 29 16.66 -13.02 27.30
CA THR A 29 15.50 -12.47 26.58
C THR A 29 14.81 -13.55 25.74
N ILE A 30 15.59 -14.34 24.99
CA ILE A 30 15.09 -15.47 24.20
C ILE A 30 14.41 -16.51 25.10
N HIS A 31 14.97 -16.83 26.28
CA HIS A 31 14.35 -17.77 27.22
C HIS A 31 12.94 -17.32 27.64
N THR A 32 12.76 -16.02 27.92
CA THR A 32 11.45 -15.45 28.25
C THR A 32 10.48 -15.57 27.07
N LEU A 33 10.94 -15.31 25.84
CA LEU A 33 10.13 -15.47 24.64
C LEU A 33 9.74 -16.94 24.36
N CYS A 34 10.60 -17.91 24.68
CA CYS A 34 10.25 -19.34 24.59
C CYS A 34 9.05 -19.70 25.48
N ARG A 35 8.73 -18.89 26.51
CA ARG A 35 7.53 -19.08 27.33
C ARG A 35 6.26 -18.52 26.69
N GLN A 36 6.40 -17.54 25.82
CA GLN A 36 5.28 -16.85 25.17
C GLN A 36 4.76 -17.58 23.92
N VAL A 37 5.48 -18.58 23.40
CA VAL A 37 5.05 -19.39 22.24
C VAL A 37 4.09 -20.54 22.57
N MET A 38 3.59 -20.58 23.82
CA MET A 38 2.52 -21.47 24.30
C MET A 38 2.80 -22.96 24.09
N GLU A 39 2.03 -23.66 23.26
CA GLU A 39 2.10 -25.11 23.03
C GLU A 39 3.38 -25.55 22.30
N ARG A 40 4.21 -24.60 21.86
CA ARG A 40 5.47 -24.84 21.13
C ARG A 40 6.73 -24.60 21.99
N GLN A 41 6.56 -24.69 23.30
CA GLN A 41 7.58 -24.32 24.28
C GLN A 41 8.72 -25.33 24.35
N TYR A 42 8.46 -26.62 24.20
CA TYR A 42 9.47 -27.67 24.39
C TYR A 42 10.53 -27.61 23.28
N SER A 43 10.11 -27.55 22.01
CA SER A 43 11.03 -27.42 20.87
C SER A 43 11.83 -26.11 20.91
N ALA A 44 11.19 -25.00 21.29
CA ALA A 44 11.85 -23.71 21.49
C ALA A 44 12.92 -23.78 22.60
N ARG A 45 12.59 -24.36 23.75
CA ARG A 45 13.53 -24.54 24.87
C ARG A 45 14.68 -25.46 24.52
N HIS A 46 14.45 -26.47 23.68
CA HIS A 46 15.51 -27.36 23.20
C HIS A 46 16.57 -26.59 22.40
N LEU A 47 16.16 -25.75 21.44
CA LEU A 47 17.09 -24.90 20.69
C LEU A 47 17.78 -23.88 21.58
N HIS A 48 17.04 -23.24 22.50
CA HIS A 48 17.60 -22.31 23.49
C HIS A 48 18.70 -22.97 24.33
N SER A 49 18.42 -24.15 24.89
CA SER A 49 19.37 -24.91 25.70
C SER A 49 20.64 -25.24 24.92
N ARG A 50 20.49 -25.67 23.67
CA ARG A 50 21.63 -25.98 22.80
C ARG A 50 22.49 -24.74 22.50
N LEU A 51 21.89 -23.60 22.19
CA LEU A 51 22.60 -22.33 21.98
C LEU A 51 23.30 -21.86 23.26
N HIS A 52 22.62 -21.97 24.40
CA HIS A 52 23.18 -21.61 25.70
C HIS A 52 24.37 -22.50 26.09
N GLN A 53 24.26 -23.82 25.94
CA GLN A 53 25.36 -24.76 26.17
C GLN A 53 26.54 -24.51 25.23
N THR A 54 26.25 -24.19 23.97
CA THR A 54 27.29 -23.83 22.99
C THR A 54 28.03 -22.57 23.43
N PHE A 55 27.31 -21.54 23.87
CA PHE A 55 27.91 -20.31 24.39
C PHE A 55 28.74 -20.54 25.66
N LEU A 56 28.22 -21.29 26.63
CA LEU A 56 28.95 -21.60 27.86
C LEU A 56 30.24 -22.37 27.57
N LYS A 57 30.21 -23.35 26.66
CA LYS A 57 31.42 -24.10 26.27
C LYS A 57 32.42 -23.20 25.53
N MET A 58 31.96 -22.34 24.63
CA MET A 58 32.82 -21.33 23.99
C MET A 58 33.44 -20.33 25.00
N SER A 59 32.86 -20.19 26.20
CA SER A 59 33.29 -19.25 27.23
C SER A 59 34.02 -19.90 28.43
N ALA A 60 34.00 -21.23 28.56
CA ALA A 60 34.46 -21.96 29.76
C ALA A 60 35.88 -22.52 29.61
N ASP A 61 36.35 -22.76 28.38
CA ASP A 61 37.77 -23.08 28.16
C ASP A 61 38.57 -21.82 28.49
N GLY A 62 39.40 -21.84 29.53
CA GLY A 62 40.23 -20.73 30.02
C GLY A 62 41.35 -20.29 29.06
N VAL A 63 41.03 -20.21 27.77
CA VAL A 63 41.85 -19.76 26.67
C VAL A 63 41.11 -18.57 26.06
N ASP A 64 41.79 -17.44 26.01
CA ASP A 64 41.43 -16.20 25.31
C ASP A 64 40.43 -16.44 24.17
N VAL A 65 39.19 -15.94 24.29
CA VAL A 65 38.11 -16.18 23.31
C VAL A 65 38.53 -15.67 21.91
N ASN A 66 39.46 -14.71 21.86
CA ASN A 66 40.06 -14.22 20.62
C ASN A 66 41.08 -15.18 19.98
N ALA A 67 41.74 -16.05 20.76
CA ALA A 67 42.76 -16.97 20.25
C ALA A 67 42.17 -18.21 19.56
N SER A 68 40.95 -18.63 19.91
CA SER A 68 40.28 -19.80 19.31
C SER A 68 39.17 -19.45 18.31
N LEU A 69 38.41 -18.37 18.52
CA LEU A 69 37.34 -17.95 17.61
C LEU A 69 37.38 -16.44 17.38
N GLY A 70 38.06 -16.02 16.31
CA GLY A 70 38.11 -14.62 15.92
C GLY A 70 36.73 -13.95 15.77
N PRO A 71 36.66 -12.60 15.77
CA PRO A 71 35.41 -11.81 15.84
C PRO A 71 34.35 -12.17 14.79
N ARG A 72 34.76 -12.76 13.67
CA ARG A 72 33.88 -13.27 12.61
C ARG A 72 32.99 -14.43 13.06
N ASN A 73 33.47 -15.32 13.93
CA ASN A 73 32.70 -16.47 14.39
C ASN A 73 31.73 -16.09 15.50
N LEU A 74 32.10 -15.15 16.37
CA LEU A 74 31.18 -14.55 17.33
C LEU A 74 30.02 -13.82 16.62
N ALA A 75 30.31 -13.06 15.56
CA ALA A 75 29.29 -12.40 14.74
C ALA A 75 28.32 -13.39 14.06
N LYS A 76 28.83 -14.55 13.60
CA LYS A 76 27.98 -15.65 13.10
C LYS A 76 27.09 -16.23 14.20
N PHE A 77 27.65 -16.41 15.40
CA PHE A 77 26.89 -16.93 16.55
C PHE A 77 25.79 -15.97 17.00
N THR A 78 26.07 -14.67 17.09
CA THR A 78 25.04 -13.65 17.38
C THR A 78 23.96 -13.63 16.30
N GLY A 79 24.32 -13.87 15.04
CA GLY A 79 23.34 -14.03 13.95
C GLY A 79 22.36 -15.20 14.17
N PHE A 80 22.78 -16.30 14.81
CA PHE A 80 21.85 -17.38 15.18
C PHE A 80 20.88 -16.95 16.30
N LEU A 81 21.36 -16.16 17.26
CA LEU A 81 20.52 -15.63 18.33
C LEU A 81 19.48 -14.65 17.79
N ASP A 82 19.89 -13.76 16.89
CA ASP A 82 19.00 -12.79 16.23
C ASP A 82 17.95 -13.54 15.39
N GLY A 83 18.38 -14.52 14.58
CA GLY A 83 17.46 -15.35 13.80
C GLY A 83 16.47 -16.13 14.67
N PHE A 84 16.91 -16.66 15.82
CA PHE A 84 16.02 -17.36 16.74
C PHE A 84 15.06 -16.41 17.46
N TYR A 85 15.54 -15.25 17.91
CA TYR A 85 14.72 -14.19 18.49
C TYR A 85 13.61 -13.76 17.54
N ASP A 86 13.93 -13.54 16.26
CA ASP A 86 12.95 -13.15 15.24
C ASP A 86 11.90 -14.23 14.97
N VAL A 87 12.27 -15.51 15.00
CA VAL A 87 11.31 -16.62 14.93
C VAL A 87 10.37 -16.57 16.14
N LEU A 88 10.91 -16.51 17.36
CA LEU A 88 10.06 -16.50 18.57
C LEU A 88 9.13 -15.28 18.61
N LYS A 89 9.65 -14.08 18.32
CA LYS A 89 8.87 -12.84 18.33
C LYS A 89 7.73 -12.85 17.32
N ARG A 90 7.94 -13.44 16.13
CA ARG A 90 6.89 -13.59 15.12
C ARG A 90 5.78 -14.52 15.62
N HIS A 91 6.15 -15.68 16.15
CA HIS A 91 5.19 -16.70 16.56
C HIS A 91 4.51 -16.42 17.91
N ALA A 92 5.12 -15.62 18.78
CA ALA A 92 4.54 -15.16 20.05
C ALA A 92 3.28 -14.30 19.82
N LYS A 93 3.20 -13.53 18.71
CA LYS A 93 2.02 -12.71 18.37
C LYS A 93 0.74 -13.53 18.13
N LEU A 94 0.85 -14.86 18.00
CA LEU A 94 -0.28 -15.77 17.75
C LEU A 94 -0.94 -16.29 19.05
N HIS A 95 -0.58 -15.75 20.22
CA HIS A 95 -1.01 -16.25 21.54
C HIS A 95 -2.53 -16.31 21.76
N GLY A 96 -3.32 -15.50 21.04
CA GLY A 96 -4.79 -15.47 21.17
C GLY A 96 -5.56 -16.51 20.34
N ASN A 97 -4.94 -17.11 19.32
CA ASN A 97 -5.67 -17.87 18.30
C ASN A 97 -5.08 -19.29 18.10
N ILE A 98 -5.78 -20.31 18.61
CA ILE A 98 -5.31 -21.71 18.54
C ILE A 98 -5.21 -22.24 17.10
N VAL A 99 -6.10 -21.80 16.21
CA VAL A 99 -6.09 -22.24 14.80
C VAL A 99 -4.85 -21.71 14.09
N ARG A 100 -4.50 -20.44 14.30
CA ARG A 100 -3.28 -19.82 13.76
C ARG A 100 -2.04 -20.50 14.32
N ARG A 101 -2.01 -20.85 15.61
CA ARG A 101 -0.89 -21.60 16.21
C ARG A 101 -0.74 -22.99 15.61
N ALA A 102 -1.85 -23.71 15.37
CA ALA A 102 -1.84 -25.00 14.70
C ALA A 102 -1.33 -24.90 13.25
N LEU A 103 -1.85 -23.94 12.47
CA LEU A 103 -1.42 -23.67 11.09
C LEU A 103 0.08 -23.35 10.99
N HIS A 104 0.59 -22.56 11.92
CA HIS A 104 2.00 -22.13 11.94
C HIS A 104 2.93 -23.14 12.64
N HIS A 105 2.42 -24.25 13.17
CA HIS A 105 3.21 -25.22 13.93
C HIS A 105 4.33 -25.83 13.08
N ARG A 106 3.99 -26.35 11.89
CA ARG A 106 4.97 -26.95 10.98
C ARG A 106 6.06 -25.97 10.57
N MET A 107 5.68 -24.77 10.14
CA MET A 107 6.65 -23.73 9.74
C MET A 107 7.58 -23.35 10.90
N PHE A 108 7.04 -23.21 12.11
CA PHE A 108 7.85 -22.96 13.31
C PHE A 108 8.90 -24.05 13.52
N SER A 109 8.49 -25.32 13.47
CA SER A 109 9.38 -26.48 13.66
C SER A 109 10.48 -26.56 12.59
N LEU A 110 10.15 -26.25 11.33
CA LEU A 110 11.12 -26.17 10.24
C LEU A 110 12.13 -25.04 10.43
N GLN A 111 11.69 -23.87 10.91
CA GLN A 111 12.58 -22.74 11.21
C GLN A 111 13.57 -23.09 12.34
N LEU A 112 13.11 -23.75 13.41
CA LEU A 112 13.99 -24.22 14.49
C LEU A 112 14.98 -25.29 13.99
N CYS A 113 14.49 -26.25 13.20
CA CYS A 113 15.30 -27.29 12.56
C CYS A 113 16.41 -26.70 11.67
N SER A 114 16.08 -25.67 10.90
CA SER A 114 17.04 -24.94 10.05
C SER A 114 18.16 -24.30 10.89
N ILE A 115 17.83 -23.60 11.97
CA ILE A 115 18.82 -22.99 12.88
C ILE A 115 19.68 -24.08 13.52
N HIS A 116 19.09 -25.19 13.95
CA HIS A 116 19.82 -26.33 14.48
C HIS A 116 20.83 -26.92 13.47
N HIS A 117 20.45 -27.04 12.20
CA HIS A 117 21.33 -27.54 11.13
C HIS A 117 22.47 -26.54 10.82
N GLN A 118 22.16 -25.25 10.74
CA GLN A 118 23.14 -24.20 10.54
C GLN A 118 24.14 -24.15 11.70
N LEU A 119 23.67 -24.29 12.94
CA LEU A 119 24.52 -24.37 14.12
C LEU A 119 25.43 -25.62 14.07
N SER A 120 24.91 -26.80 13.71
CA SER A 120 25.75 -28.01 13.54
C SER A 120 26.81 -27.84 12.45
N THR A 121 26.48 -27.14 11.36
CA THR A 121 27.41 -26.89 10.26
C THR A 121 28.48 -25.90 10.68
N PHE A 122 28.11 -24.84 11.40
CA PHE A 122 29.03 -23.89 11.99
C PHE A 122 29.99 -24.56 12.99
N LEU A 123 29.48 -25.39 13.91
CA LEU A 123 30.31 -26.09 14.89
C LEU A 123 31.32 -27.05 14.23
N ARG A 124 30.92 -27.75 13.16
CA ARG A 124 31.83 -28.58 12.36
C ARG A 124 32.94 -27.76 11.68
N GLN A 125 32.61 -26.57 11.16
CA GLN A 125 33.59 -25.68 10.52
C GLN A 125 34.61 -25.08 11.49
N VAL A 126 34.21 -24.88 12.75
CA VAL A 126 35.06 -24.33 13.81
C VAL A 126 36.05 -25.37 14.37
N GLY A 127 35.93 -26.66 14.00
CA GLY A 127 36.87 -27.71 14.41
C GLY A 127 36.62 -28.28 15.81
N ALA A 128 35.51 -27.92 16.45
CA ALA A 128 35.19 -28.32 17.82
C ALA A 128 34.37 -29.62 17.86
N VAL A 129 34.94 -30.71 17.31
CA VAL A 129 34.26 -32.02 17.24
C VAL A 129 34.32 -32.75 18.59
N ASP A 130 35.34 -32.50 19.41
CA ASP A 130 35.43 -33.06 20.77
C ASP A 130 34.64 -32.20 21.77
N GLY A 131 33.44 -32.66 22.12
CA GLY A 131 32.70 -32.17 23.29
C GLY A 131 31.49 -31.27 23.02
N PHE A 132 31.19 -30.85 21.78
CA PHE A 132 29.95 -30.11 21.46
C PHE A 132 28.81 -31.08 21.08
N PRO A 133 27.56 -30.85 21.53
CA PRO A 133 26.41 -31.67 21.13
C PRO A 133 26.07 -31.43 19.65
N VAL A 134 26.73 -32.18 18.76
CA VAL A 134 26.47 -32.21 17.31
C VAL A 134 25.18 -32.98 17.01
N GLU A 135 24.87 -33.98 17.82
CA GLU A 135 23.64 -34.76 17.75
C GLU A 135 22.52 -34.08 18.57
N TRP A 136 21.48 -33.63 17.86
CA TRP A 136 20.36 -32.88 18.45
C TRP A 136 18.99 -33.36 17.95
N LYS A 137 18.96 -34.17 16.88
CA LYS A 137 17.73 -34.53 16.17
C LYS A 137 16.78 -35.32 17.05
N SER A 138 17.26 -36.36 17.74
CA SER A 138 16.45 -37.20 18.63
C SER A 138 15.82 -36.42 19.78
N GLY A 139 16.59 -35.53 20.42
CA GLY A 139 16.09 -34.63 21.47
C GLY A 139 15.06 -33.63 20.96
N PHE A 140 15.30 -33.05 19.78
CA PHE A 140 14.37 -32.11 19.15
C PHE A 140 13.07 -32.80 18.70
N GLU A 141 13.14 -34.00 18.12
CA GLU A 141 11.97 -34.80 17.75
C GLU A 141 11.13 -35.19 18.97
N SER A 142 11.78 -35.52 20.10
CA SER A 142 11.07 -35.77 21.36
C SER A 142 10.35 -34.53 21.87
N ALA A 143 11.01 -33.37 21.84
CA ALA A 143 10.42 -32.09 22.23
C ALA A 143 9.25 -31.70 21.30
N LEU A 144 9.38 -31.96 19.99
CA LEU A 144 8.32 -31.70 19.02
C LEU A 144 7.08 -32.56 19.28
N ARG A 145 7.25 -33.84 19.59
CA ARG A 145 6.13 -34.72 19.99
C ARG A 145 5.40 -34.21 21.24
N GLN A 146 6.13 -33.64 22.21
CA GLN A 146 5.52 -33.04 23.39
C GLN A 146 4.70 -31.80 23.03
N ASP A 147 5.24 -30.92 22.19
CA ASP A 147 4.52 -29.75 21.68
C ASP A 147 3.24 -30.14 20.93
N GLU A 148 3.29 -31.18 20.09
CA GLU A 148 2.14 -31.69 19.34
C GLU A 148 1.05 -32.26 20.25
N ASN A 149 1.42 -33.00 21.31
CA ASN A 149 0.46 -33.51 22.28
C ASN A 149 -0.24 -32.37 23.04
N VAL A 150 0.51 -31.37 23.50
CA VAL A 150 -0.08 -30.20 24.17
C VAL A 150 -0.97 -29.41 23.22
N LEU A 151 -0.56 -29.27 21.95
CA LEU A 151 -1.37 -28.64 20.92
C LEU A 151 -2.68 -29.41 20.69
N TYR A 152 -2.62 -30.74 20.63
CA TYR A 152 -3.80 -31.60 20.48
C TYR A 152 -4.78 -31.40 21.63
N ASP A 153 -4.33 -31.54 22.88
CA ASP A 153 -5.19 -31.41 24.06
C ASP A 153 -5.84 -30.03 24.15
N THR A 154 -5.06 -28.98 23.88
CA THR A 154 -5.53 -27.60 23.87
C THR A 154 -6.55 -27.37 22.76
N ALA A 155 -6.26 -27.81 21.54
CA ALA A 155 -7.16 -27.67 20.39
C ALA A 155 -8.46 -28.43 20.59
N MET A 156 -8.41 -29.69 21.07
CA MET A 156 -9.62 -30.49 21.33
C MET A 156 -10.49 -29.86 22.41
N THR A 157 -9.89 -29.28 23.46
CA THR A 157 -10.61 -28.55 24.51
C THR A 157 -11.34 -27.33 23.95
N VAL A 158 -10.65 -26.51 23.14
CA VAL A 158 -11.26 -25.34 22.49
C VAL A 158 -12.36 -25.73 21.49
N LEU A 159 -12.17 -26.81 20.73
CA LEU A 159 -13.18 -27.29 19.75
C LEU A 159 -14.47 -27.79 20.41
N LYS A 160 -14.39 -28.30 21.64
CA LYS A 160 -15.55 -28.64 22.48
C LYS A 160 -16.29 -27.38 22.96
N ALA A 161 -15.54 -26.36 23.39
CA ALA A 161 -16.08 -25.07 23.81
C ALA A 161 -16.42 -24.18 22.59
N SER A 162 -17.52 -24.50 21.89
CA SER A 162 -17.95 -23.85 20.63
C SER A 162 -18.06 -22.33 20.68
N SER A 163 -18.23 -21.73 21.87
CA SER A 163 -18.34 -20.29 22.08
C SER A 163 -17.07 -19.52 21.70
N PHE A 164 -15.88 -20.12 21.86
CA PHE A 164 -14.61 -19.43 21.61
C PHE A 164 -14.38 -19.20 20.11
N LEU A 165 -14.48 -20.27 19.31
CA LEU A 165 -14.33 -20.18 17.85
C LEU A 165 -15.48 -19.38 17.20
N SER A 166 -16.68 -19.45 17.78
CA SER A 166 -17.80 -18.65 17.28
C SER A 166 -17.52 -17.15 17.42
N LYS A 167 -17.12 -16.68 18.61
CA LYS A 167 -16.78 -15.26 18.84
C LYS A 167 -15.66 -14.76 17.92
N GLU A 168 -14.65 -15.59 17.69
CA GLU A 168 -13.47 -15.19 16.93
C GLU A 168 -13.66 -15.21 15.41
N TYR A 169 -14.48 -16.12 14.88
CA TYR A 169 -14.58 -16.34 13.43
C TYR A 169 -15.92 -15.99 12.79
N THR A 170 -17.02 -15.86 13.55
CA THR A 170 -18.32 -15.48 12.95
C THR A 170 -18.38 -14.00 12.55
N SER A 171 -17.58 -13.14 13.18
CA SER A 171 -17.43 -11.73 12.83
C SER A 171 -16.60 -11.49 11.55
N LEU A 172 -15.89 -12.52 11.06
CA LEU A 172 -15.07 -12.40 9.86
C LEU A 172 -15.93 -12.33 8.59
N GLY A 173 -15.51 -11.49 7.64
CA GLY A 173 -16.14 -11.46 6.32
C GLY A 173 -15.95 -12.78 5.56
N LYS A 174 -16.87 -13.09 4.64
CA LYS A 174 -16.84 -14.34 3.85
C LYS A 174 -15.46 -14.66 3.25
N LYS A 175 -14.80 -13.65 2.71
CA LYS A 175 -13.47 -13.76 2.09
C LYS A 175 -12.38 -14.22 3.09
N GLN A 176 -12.42 -13.72 4.32
CA GLN A 176 -11.49 -14.11 5.40
C GLN A 176 -11.81 -15.51 5.94
N GLN A 177 -13.09 -15.87 6.04
CA GLN A 177 -13.50 -17.24 6.39
C GLN A 177 -12.97 -18.26 5.37
N MET A 178 -13.08 -17.95 4.07
CA MET A 178 -12.50 -18.75 2.99
C MET A 178 -10.99 -18.91 3.13
N GLU A 179 -10.28 -17.81 3.39
CA GLU A 179 -8.83 -17.81 3.53
C GLU A 179 -8.36 -18.79 4.61
N VAL A 180 -8.99 -18.77 5.79
CA VAL A 180 -8.66 -19.68 6.89
C VAL A 180 -8.87 -21.15 6.49
N LEU A 181 -9.99 -21.46 5.82
CA LEU A 181 -10.26 -22.83 5.36
C LEU A 181 -9.24 -23.28 4.29
N MET A 182 -8.90 -22.40 3.35
CA MET A 182 -7.90 -22.70 2.31
C MET A 182 -6.50 -22.89 2.89
N GLU A 183 -6.14 -22.11 3.92
CA GLU A 183 -4.85 -22.23 4.62
C GLU A 183 -4.73 -23.58 5.36
N ILE A 184 -5.79 -24.04 6.04
CA ILE A 184 -5.81 -25.37 6.68
C ILE A 184 -5.64 -26.47 5.63
N ARG A 185 -6.34 -26.36 4.50
CA ARG A 185 -6.22 -27.32 3.41
C ARG A 185 -4.85 -27.30 2.75
N TYR A 186 -4.22 -26.13 2.68
CA TYR A 186 -2.86 -25.99 2.17
C TYR A 186 -1.86 -26.77 3.03
N GLU A 187 -1.96 -26.68 4.35
CA GLU A 187 -1.11 -27.48 5.24
C GLU A 187 -1.44 -28.98 5.14
N LEU A 188 -2.72 -29.36 5.09
CA LEU A 188 -3.14 -30.77 4.91
C LEU A 188 -2.71 -31.39 3.57
N ALA A 189 -2.48 -30.58 2.53
CA ALA A 189 -2.08 -31.06 1.21
C ALA A 189 -0.58 -31.42 1.10
N ARG A 190 0.20 -31.26 2.18
CA ARG A 190 1.66 -31.52 2.23
C ARG A 190 1.98 -32.68 3.19
N PRO A 191 1.67 -33.94 2.82
CA PRO A 191 1.69 -35.07 3.74
C PRO A 191 3.10 -35.54 4.15
N VAL A 192 4.13 -35.25 3.35
CA VAL A 192 5.49 -35.81 3.55
C VAL A 192 6.10 -35.42 4.91
N HIS A 193 5.63 -34.32 5.51
CA HIS A 193 6.19 -33.76 6.74
C HIS A 193 5.13 -33.31 7.75
N LEU A 194 3.90 -33.83 7.64
CA LEU A 194 2.83 -33.57 8.60
C LEU A 194 2.75 -34.74 9.57
N SER A 195 2.88 -34.48 10.87
CA SER A 195 2.71 -35.54 11.86
C SER A 195 1.23 -35.99 11.91
N PRO A 196 0.95 -37.27 12.21
CA PRO A 196 -0.43 -37.74 12.35
C PRO A 196 -1.25 -36.92 13.36
N VAL A 197 -0.61 -36.49 14.46
CA VAL A 197 -1.24 -35.68 15.50
C VAL A 197 -1.66 -34.32 14.95
N LEU A 198 -0.74 -33.61 14.27
CA LEU A 198 -1.04 -32.31 13.67
C LEU A 198 -2.09 -32.43 12.56
N GLU A 199 -2.03 -33.49 11.76
CA GLU A 199 -3.03 -33.78 10.74
C GLU A 199 -4.44 -33.92 11.34
N ASP A 200 -4.57 -34.67 12.44
CA ASP A 200 -5.83 -34.86 13.13
C ASP A 200 -6.37 -33.56 13.74
N VAL A 201 -5.49 -32.74 14.35
CA VAL A 201 -5.84 -31.41 14.85
C VAL A 201 -6.40 -30.53 13.72
N LEU A 202 -5.67 -30.44 12.60
CA LEU A 202 -6.08 -29.61 11.47
C LEU A 202 -7.38 -30.12 10.84
N LYS A 203 -7.57 -31.44 10.70
CA LYS A 203 -8.84 -32.04 10.23
C LYS A 203 -10.01 -31.76 11.17
N ALA A 204 -9.79 -31.80 12.48
CA ALA A 204 -10.82 -31.49 13.47
C ALA A 204 -11.23 -30.02 13.42
N ILE A 205 -10.26 -29.11 13.35
CA ILE A 205 -10.49 -27.66 13.19
C ILE A 205 -11.24 -27.40 11.88
N TYR A 206 -10.79 -27.96 10.76
CA TYR A 206 -11.43 -27.80 9.46
C TYR A 206 -12.90 -28.20 9.48
N ARG A 207 -13.22 -29.39 10.02
CA ARG A 207 -14.60 -29.87 10.14
C ARG A 207 -15.46 -28.95 11.00
N LYS A 208 -14.92 -28.45 12.12
CA LYS A 208 -15.63 -27.54 13.01
C LYS A 208 -15.91 -26.19 12.34
N LEU A 209 -14.89 -25.56 11.74
CA LEU A 209 -15.04 -24.27 11.08
C LEU A 209 -15.97 -24.33 9.86
N THR A 210 -15.88 -25.39 9.06
CA THR A 210 -16.79 -25.59 7.91
C THR A 210 -18.25 -25.64 8.35
N ARG A 211 -18.55 -26.35 9.46
CA ARG A 211 -19.89 -26.39 10.05
C ARG A 211 -20.30 -25.04 10.63
N LEU A 212 -19.40 -24.36 11.35
CA LEU A 212 -19.68 -23.05 11.96
C LEU A 212 -19.99 -21.99 10.91
N PHE A 213 -19.29 -21.99 9.78
CA PHE A 213 -19.52 -21.00 8.74
C PHE A 213 -20.76 -21.32 7.88
N GLY A 214 -21.22 -22.57 7.87
CA GLY A 214 -22.27 -23.01 6.95
C GLY A 214 -21.80 -23.05 5.50
N TRP A 215 -20.49 -23.26 5.27
CA TRP A 215 -19.92 -23.25 3.93
C TRP A 215 -19.98 -24.64 3.30
N ASP A 216 -20.73 -24.76 2.20
CA ASP A 216 -20.45 -25.76 1.17
C ASP A 216 -19.60 -25.07 0.10
N LEU A 217 -18.30 -25.32 0.11
CA LEU A 217 -17.40 -24.82 -0.92
C LEU A 217 -17.93 -25.24 -2.29
N THR A 218 -17.97 -24.32 -3.26
CA THR A 218 -18.29 -24.68 -4.66
C THR A 218 -17.35 -25.79 -5.14
N GLU A 219 -17.81 -26.70 -6.00
CA GLU A 219 -17.04 -27.89 -6.41
C GLU A 219 -15.61 -27.58 -6.90
N ARG A 220 -15.41 -26.44 -7.57
CA ARG A 220 -14.08 -25.98 -8.02
C ARG A 220 -13.17 -25.52 -6.88
N LEU A 221 -13.72 -24.79 -5.90
CA LEU A 221 -12.96 -24.33 -4.72
C LEU A 221 -12.90 -25.40 -3.61
N ARG A 222 -13.67 -26.50 -3.71
CA ARG A 222 -13.49 -27.71 -2.89
C ARG A 222 -12.15 -28.37 -3.13
N ARG A 223 -11.46 -28.12 -4.24
CA ARG A 223 -10.11 -28.61 -4.48
C ARG A 223 -9.15 -27.45 -4.24
N LEU A 224 -8.14 -27.68 -3.41
CA LEU A 224 -7.09 -26.68 -3.19
C LEU A 224 -6.36 -26.46 -4.53
N PRO A 225 -6.36 -25.25 -5.09
CA PRO A 225 -5.66 -25.00 -6.33
C PRO A 225 -4.15 -25.20 -6.15
N ARG A 226 -3.48 -25.83 -7.14
CA ARG A 226 -2.02 -26.08 -7.08
C ARG A 226 -1.19 -24.81 -6.92
N TRP A 227 -1.72 -23.68 -7.37
CA TRP A 227 -1.09 -22.37 -7.31
C TRP A 227 -1.40 -21.60 -6.02
N PHE A 228 -2.28 -22.10 -5.14
CA PHE A 228 -2.61 -21.39 -3.91
C PHE A 228 -1.39 -21.30 -2.99
N LEU A 229 -1.07 -20.08 -2.55
CA LEU A 229 0.08 -19.81 -1.68
C LEU A 229 -0.30 -18.84 -0.55
N PRO A 230 -0.49 -19.33 0.69
CA PRO A 230 -0.93 -18.50 1.80
C PRO A 230 0.17 -17.55 2.28
N LEU A 231 -0.21 -16.43 2.89
CA LEU A 231 0.71 -15.39 3.32
C LEU A 231 1.67 -15.89 4.41
N SER A 232 1.20 -16.83 5.24
CA SER A 232 1.98 -17.51 6.29
C SER A 232 3.18 -18.29 5.76
N SER A 233 3.18 -18.66 4.47
CA SER A 233 4.30 -19.35 3.83
C SER A 233 5.42 -18.39 3.34
N ILE A 234 5.18 -17.07 3.41
CA ILE A 234 6.10 -16.04 2.90
C ILE A 234 6.78 -15.33 4.08
N GLU A 235 8.11 -15.33 4.07
CA GLU A 235 8.94 -14.61 5.04
C GLU A 235 9.44 -13.29 4.45
N PHE A 236 8.94 -12.15 4.94
CA PHE A 236 9.38 -10.84 4.44
C PHE A 236 10.75 -10.45 5.00
N SER A 237 11.66 -10.00 4.12
CA SER A 237 13.00 -9.54 4.51
C SER A 237 12.90 -8.09 4.98
N THR A 238 13.07 -7.84 6.28
CA THR A 238 13.03 -6.52 6.98
C THR A 238 11.68 -5.91 7.36
N SER A 239 11.69 -5.13 8.45
CA SER A 239 10.57 -4.31 8.94
C SER A 239 10.05 -3.27 7.94
N ARG A 240 10.83 -2.93 6.91
CA ARG A 240 10.46 -2.00 5.82
C ARG A 240 9.53 -2.62 4.78
N ASP A 241 9.40 -3.95 4.73
CA ASP A 241 8.52 -4.69 3.84
C ASP A 241 7.26 -5.23 4.55
N GLN A 242 6.92 -4.68 5.72
CA GLN A 242 5.60 -4.88 6.30
C GLN A 242 4.53 -4.35 5.34
N LEU A 243 3.37 -5.02 5.30
CA LEU A 243 2.27 -4.73 4.40
C LEU A 243 1.73 -3.31 4.62
N VAL A 244 2.31 -2.30 3.97
CA VAL A 244 1.79 -0.94 3.93
C VAL A 244 0.65 -0.94 2.92
N LYS A 245 -0.56 -0.54 3.31
CA LYS A 245 -1.79 -0.62 2.47
C LYS A 245 -1.65 -0.07 1.03
N HIS A 246 -0.60 0.70 0.72
CA HIS A 246 -0.37 1.35 -0.58
C HIS A 246 0.87 0.88 -1.35
N LYS A 247 1.73 -0.01 -0.81
CA LYS A 247 2.90 -0.50 -1.55
C LYS A 247 2.48 -1.65 -2.49
N PRO A 248 2.73 -1.55 -3.81
CA PRO A 248 2.24 -2.54 -4.77
C PRO A 248 3.09 -3.82 -4.83
N ILE A 249 4.32 -3.79 -4.32
CA ILE A 249 5.31 -4.86 -4.49
C ILE A 249 6.13 -5.03 -3.21
N TYR A 250 6.28 -6.28 -2.76
CA TYR A 250 7.04 -6.67 -1.57
C TYR A 250 8.07 -7.73 -1.92
N ARG A 251 9.20 -7.72 -1.21
CA ARG A 251 10.22 -8.77 -1.30
C ARG A 251 10.08 -9.71 -0.13
N GLY A 252 10.23 -11.00 -0.40
CA GLY A 252 10.19 -12.02 0.63
C GLY A 252 10.98 -13.24 0.22
N GLU A 253 10.97 -14.23 1.10
CA GLU A 253 11.58 -15.53 0.93
C GLU A 253 10.48 -16.58 1.13
N ILE A 254 10.49 -17.61 0.29
CA ILE A 254 9.72 -18.82 0.56
C ILE A 254 10.69 -19.95 0.86
N ALA A 255 10.35 -20.73 1.86
CA ALA A 255 11.03 -21.97 2.16
C ALA A 255 10.55 -23.04 1.17
N VAL A 256 11.46 -23.52 0.33
CA VAL A 256 11.25 -24.66 -0.56
C VAL A 256 12.05 -25.83 0.01
N GLU A 257 11.34 -26.90 0.34
CA GLU A 257 11.97 -28.15 0.76
C GLU A 257 12.55 -28.86 -0.47
N ASP A 258 13.82 -29.24 -0.39
CA ASP A 258 14.47 -30.16 -1.33
C ASP A 258 15.01 -31.39 -0.58
N ASP A 259 15.46 -32.40 -1.34
CA ASP A 259 16.00 -33.64 -0.78
C ASP A 259 17.23 -33.44 0.14
N TYR A 260 17.80 -32.23 0.16
CA TYR A 260 18.99 -31.86 0.91
C TYR A 260 18.72 -30.83 2.03
N GLY A 261 17.46 -30.40 2.23
CA GLY A 261 17.03 -29.48 3.29
C GLY A 261 16.12 -28.33 2.85
N LEU A 262 16.04 -27.28 3.68
CA LEU A 262 15.21 -26.10 3.42
C LEU A 262 16.00 -25.07 2.60
N LYS A 263 15.75 -24.97 1.29
CA LYS A 263 16.30 -23.88 0.46
C LYS A 263 15.37 -22.67 0.51
N ARG A 264 15.95 -21.49 0.74
CA ARG A 264 15.20 -20.24 0.68
C ARG A 264 15.27 -19.66 -0.71
N HIS A 265 14.10 -19.42 -1.30
CA HIS A 265 13.97 -18.79 -2.60
C HIS A 265 13.49 -17.36 -2.42
N MET A 266 14.26 -16.41 -2.94
CA MET A 266 13.86 -15.01 -3.00
C MET A 266 12.68 -14.84 -3.96
N ILE A 267 11.62 -14.23 -3.48
CA ILE A 267 10.40 -13.98 -4.23
C ILE A 267 9.97 -12.52 -4.15
N VAL A 268 9.06 -12.18 -5.04
CA VAL A 268 8.34 -10.92 -5.07
C VAL A 268 6.86 -11.20 -4.95
N MET A 269 6.20 -10.56 -3.98
CA MET A 269 4.75 -10.54 -3.86
C MET A 269 4.23 -9.23 -4.44
N LYS A 270 3.42 -9.31 -5.49
CA LYS A 270 2.75 -8.18 -6.12
C LYS A 270 1.30 -8.13 -5.69
N CYS A 271 0.90 -7.05 -5.04
CA CYS A 271 -0.49 -6.80 -4.67
C CYS A 271 -1.27 -6.35 -5.89
N LEU A 272 -2.47 -6.88 -6.03
CA LEU A 272 -3.40 -6.56 -7.10
C LEU A 272 -4.33 -5.45 -6.61
N PRO A 273 -4.36 -4.30 -7.30
CA PRO A 273 -5.23 -3.21 -6.93
C PRO A 273 -6.67 -3.58 -7.25
N VAL A 274 -7.46 -3.91 -6.22
CA VAL A 274 -8.89 -4.09 -6.37
C VAL A 274 -9.61 -3.38 -5.23
N ASP A 275 -10.19 -2.23 -5.57
CA ASP A 275 -11.28 -1.64 -4.83
C ASP A 275 -12.54 -2.35 -5.32
N ALA A 276 -13.11 -3.23 -4.49
CA ALA A 276 -14.40 -3.80 -4.78
C ALA A 276 -15.26 -3.69 -3.53
N GLY A 277 -16.38 -3.00 -3.67
CA GLY A 277 -17.49 -3.17 -2.74
C GLY A 277 -17.87 -4.66 -2.64
N GLN A 278 -18.44 -5.06 -1.50
CA GLN A 278 -18.74 -6.47 -1.16
C GLN A 278 -19.52 -7.27 -2.23
N ASN A 279 -20.17 -6.63 -3.21
CA ASN A 279 -21.21 -7.26 -4.05
C ASN A 279 -20.74 -8.15 -5.22
N HIS A 280 -19.42 -8.34 -5.46
CA HIS A 280 -18.94 -9.15 -6.61
C HIS A 280 -17.81 -10.15 -6.30
N ILE A 281 -17.58 -10.52 -5.04
CA ILE A 281 -16.46 -11.39 -4.62
C ILE A 281 -16.37 -12.69 -5.44
N ASP A 282 -17.49 -13.40 -5.65
CA ASP A 282 -17.47 -14.68 -6.37
C ASP A 282 -17.10 -14.54 -7.84
N LYS A 283 -17.57 -13.48 -8.50
CA LYS A 283 -17.19 -13.17 -9.89
C LYS A 283 -15.70 -12.88 -9.96
N MET A 284 -15.17 -12.20 -8.95
CA MET A 284 -13.75 -11.87 -8.92
C MET A 284 -12.85 -13.08 -8.67
N LEU A 285 -13.20 -13.90 -7.68
CA LEU A 285 -12.48 -15.14 -7.40
C LEU A 285 -12.50 -16.08 -8.61
N ARG A 286 -13.61 -16.14 -9.36
CA ARG A 286 -13.66 -16.89 -10.63
C ARG A 286 -12.68 -16.35 -11.67
N ALA A 287 -12.63 -15.03 -11.86
CA ALA A 287 -11.69 -14.40 -12.80
C ALA A 287 -10.23 -14.67 -12.43
N TYR A 288 -9.92 -14.61 -11.13
CA TYR A 288 -8.57 -14.90 -10.64
C TYR A 288 -8.18 -16.37 -10.76
N HIS A 289 -9.11 -17.29 -10.48
CA HIS A 289 -8.91 -18.71 -10.68
C HIS A 289 -8.61 -19.03 -12.14
N GLU A 290 -9.42 -18.51 -13.06
CA GLU A 290 -9.24 -18.68 -14.50
C GLU A 290 -7.89 -18.10 -14.98
N PHE A 291 -7.46 -16.98 -14.40
CA PHE A 291 -6.15 -16.42 -14.67
C PHE A 291 -5.02 -17.37 -14.26
N MET A 292 -5.02 -17.89 -13.02
CA MET A 292 -3.95 -18.78 -12.58
C MET A 292 -3.98 -20.15 -13.26
N GLU A 293 -5.15 -20.65 -13.66
CA GLU A 293 -5.24 -21.88 -14.47
C GLU A 293 -4.60 -21.72 -15.85
N ARG A 294 -4.67 -20.53 -16.44
CA ARG A 294 -4.10 -20.24 -17.76
C ARG A 294 -2.62 -19.87 -17.70
N TYR A 295 -2.25 -18.99 -16.77
CA TYR A 295 -0.93 -18.36 -16.74
C TYR A 295 0.00 -18.93 -15.66
N GLY A 296 -0.53 -19.66 -14.67
CA GLY A 296 0.22 -20.06 -13.47
C GLY A 296 1.24 -21.17 -13.70
N ASP A 297 1.11 -21.97 -14.76
CA ASP A 297 1.98 -23.11 -15.08
C ASP A 297 3.00 -22.81 -16.20
N VAL A 298 3.18 -21.52 -16.52
CA VAL A 298 4.15 -21.06 -17.51
C VAL A 298 5.57 -21.26 -16.96
N ASP A 299 6.38 -22.07 -17.65
CA ASP A 299 7.76 -22.40 -17.27
C ASP A 299 8.67 -22.29 -18.50
N HIS A 300 9.45 -21.21 -18.56
CA HIS A 300 10.38 -20.91 -19.65
C HIS A 300 11.53 -20.05 -19.12
N PRO A 301 12.79 -20.25 -19.58
CA PRO A 301 13.95 -19.49 -19.10
C PRO A 301 13.85 -17.97 -19.27
N ASN A 302 13.03 -17.49 -20.21
CA ASN A 302 12.80 -16.06 -20.48
C ASN A 302 11.41 -15.55 -20.03
N LEU A 303 10.69 -16.31 -19.21
CA LEU A 303 9.44 -15.87 -18.58
C LEU A 303 9.61 -15.95 -17.06
N LEU A 304 9.22 -14.89 -16.36
CA LEU A 304 9.38 -14.84 -14.91
C LEU A 304 8.31 -15.72 -14.25
N ARG A 305 8.75 -16.87 -13.76
CA ARG A 305 7.89 -17.90 -13.17
C ARG A 305 7.02 -17.36 -12.03
N MET A 306 5.72 -17.62 -12.13
CA MET A 306 4.77 -17.46 -11.03
C MET A 306 4.92 -18.65 -10.07
N ARG A 307 5.03 -18.36 -8.78
CA ARG A 307 5.16 -19.37 -7.71
C ARG A 307 3.83 -19.70 -7.05
N GLY A 308 2.90 -18.74 -7.06
CA GLY A 308 1.56 -18.93 -6.54
C GLY A 308 0.81 -17.62 -6.38
N ALA A 309 -0.38 -17.70 -5.80
CA ALA A 309 -1.22 -16.54 -5.55
C ALA A 309 -2.17 -16.78 -4.39
N ASN A 310 -2.71 -15.69 -3.84
CA ASN A 310 -3.81 -15.70 -2.90
C ASN A 310 -4.75 -14.55 -3.25
N PHE A 311 -5.98 -14.90 -3.62
CA PHE A 311 -7.01 -13.93 -3.99
C PHE A 311 -8.09 -13.79 -2.92
N VAL A 312 -8.06 -14.66 -1.90
CA VAL A 312 -8.99 -14.67 -0.76
C VAL A 312 -8.45 -13.89 0.43
N SER A 313 -7.16 -13.51 0.44
CA SER A 313 -6.61 -12.55 1.40
C SER A 313 -7.21 -11.16 1.26
N GLN A 314 -7.24 -10.38 2.35
CA GLN A 314 -7.75 -8.99 2.36
C GLN A 314 -7.25 -8.20 1.14
N THR A 315 -5.93 -8.21 0.91
CA THR A 315 -5.30 -7.75 -0.33
C THR A 315 -4.97 -8.93 -1.21
N ALA A 316 -5.54 -9.02 -2.42
CA ALA A 316 -5.22 -10.08 -3.37
C ALA A 316 -3.77 -9.91 -3.88
N TYR A 317 -3.02 -11.00 -4.06
CA TYR A 317 -1.64 -10.94 -4.51
C TYR A 317 -1.20 -12.14 -5.35
N ILE A 318 -0.14 -11.93 -6.15
CA ILE A 318 0.59 -12.97 -6.89
C ILE A 318 2.03 -12.98 -6.42
N VAL A 319 2.60 -14.18 -6.27
CA VAL A 319 3.99 -14.41 -5.90
C VAL A 319 4.76 -14.94 -7.10
N ARG A 320 5.94 -14.38 -7.35
CA ARG A 320 6.81 -14.71 -8.48
C ARG A 320 8.28 -14.71 -8.06
N ASP A 321 9.15 -15.25 -8.89
CA ASP A 321 10.59 -15.21 -8.65
C ASP A 321 11.14 -13.79 -8.57
N TYR A 322 12.20 -13.60 -7.78
CA TYR A 322 12.90 -12.31 -7.69
C TYR A 322 13.95 -12.15 -8.79
N ALA A 323 13.72 -11.20 -9.68
CA ALA A 323 14.71 -10.75 -10.66
C ALA A 323 15.68 -9.76 -10.01
N VAL A 324 16.79 -10.28 -9.47
CA VAL A 324 17.75 -9.54 -8.63
C VAL A 324 18.40 -8.34 -9.32
N ARG A 325 18.53 -8.37 -10.65
CA ARG A 325 19.20 -7.31 -11.43
C ARG A 325 18.25 -6.20 -11.90
N GLY A 326 16.96 -6.25 -11.57
CA GLY A 326 16.01 -5.18 -11.89
C GLY A 326 15.56 -5.18 -13.35
N THR A 327 15.18 -4.01 -13.88
CA THR A 327 14.70 -3.86 -15.27
C THR A 327 15.85 -3.91 -16.27
N VAL A 328 15.56 -4.32 -17.51
CA VAL A 328 16.55 -4.38 -18.60
C VAL A 328 17.19 -3.01 -18.87
N THR A 329 16.40 -1.93 -18.92
CA THR A 329 16.88 -0.56 -19.15
C THR A 329 17.80 -0.08 -18.03
N GLY A 330 17.41 -0.32 -16.77
CA GLY A 330 18.24 0.03 -15.61
C GLY A 330 19.48 -0.84 -15.47
N TYR A 331 19.46 -2.08 -15.96
CA TYR A 331 20.64 -2.94 -16.01
C TYR A 331 21.62 -2.48 -17.09
N LEU A 332 21.17 -2.29 -18.33
CA LEU A 332 22.01 -1.83 -19.43
C LEU A 332 22.63 -0.45 -19.14
N SER A 333 21.86 0.47 -18.55
CA SER A 333 22.38 1.79 -18.16
C SER A 333 23.51 1.71 -17.12
N ARG A 334 23.42 0.78 -16.15
CA ARG A 334 24.48 0.56 -15.16
C ARG A 334 25.72 -0.08 -15.78
N VAL A 335 25.53 -1.10 -16.63
CA VAL A 335 26.65 -1.73 -17.36
C VAL A 335 27.38 -0.70 -18.22
N LYS A 336 26.65 0.17 -18.93
CA LYS A 336 27.23 1.27 -19.72
C LYS A 336 28.05 2.25 -18.87
N GLN A 337 27.64 2.50 -17.63
CA GLN A 337 28.34 3.39 -16.69
C GLN A 337 29.57 2.73 -16.05
N GLU A 338 29.47 1.45 -15.68
CA GLU A 338 30.52 0.70 -14.99
C GLU A 338 31.60 0.19 -15.97
N HIS A 339 31.21 -0.19 -17.19
CA HIS A 339 32.05 -0.83 -18.19
C HIS A 339 31.77 -0.28 -19.61
N PRO A 340 32.21 0.95 -19.93
CA PRO A 340 31.95 1.58 -21.22
C PRO A 340 32.65 0.93 -22.42
N GLU A 341 33.67 0.08 -22.19
CA GLU A 341 34.40 -0.64 -23.25
C GLU A 341 33.92 -2.10 -23.46
N GLU A 342 32.96 -2.59 -22.66
CA GLU A 342 32.43 -3.95 -22.81
C GLU A 342 31.31 -3.98 -23.86
N GLY A 343 31.24 -5.07 -24.63
CA GLY A 343 30.30 -5.33 -25.75
C GLY A 343 28.82 -5.23 -25.37
N LEU A 344 28.37 -4.00 -25.14
CA LEU A 344 27.02 -3.62 -24.75
C LEU A 344 26.02 -3.96 -25.86
N GLU A 345 26.47 -3.89 -27.11
CA GLU A 345 25.70 -4.23 -28.30
C GLU A 345 25.40 -5.73 -28.32
N GLU A 346 26.39 -6.59 -28.09
CA GLU A 346 26.20 -8.04 -28.04
C GLU A 346 25.24 -8.42 -26.91
N LEU A 347 25.42 -7.79 -25.73
CA LEU A 347 24.53 -7.97 -24.59
C LEU A 347 23.09 -7.53 -24.90
N THR A 348 22.94 -6.37 -25.56
CA THR A 348 21.64 -5.81 -25.94
C THR A 348 20.95 -6.69 -26.96
N LEU A 349 21.65 -7.13 -28.01
CA LEU A 349 21.12 -8.04 -29.03
C LEU A 349 20.63 -9.35 -28.39
N ARG A 350 21.47 -9.93 -27.52
CA ARG A 350 21.13 -11.15 -26.77
C ARG A 350 19.86 -10.96 -25.93
N PHE A 351 19.68 -9.81 -25.31
CA PHE A 351 18.48 -9.49 -24.52
C PHE A 351 17.22 -9.35 -25.39
N LEU A 352 17.33 -8.74 -26.57
CA LEU A 352 16.22 -8.64 -27.52
C LEU A 352 15.81 -10.02 -28.04
N ILE A 353 16.78 -10.87 -28.38
CA ILE A 353 16.56 -12.26 -28.81
C ILE A 353 15.84 -13.05 -27.70
N GLN A 354 16.33 -12.97 -26.46
CA GLN A 354 15.73 -13.64 -25.31
C GLN A 354 14.29 -13.18 -25.01
N ALA A 355 14.01 -11.88 -25.13
CA ALA A 355 12.66 -11.35 -24.99
C ALA A 355 11.73 -11.90 -26.10
N CYS A 356 12.23 -11.98 -27.33
CA CYS A 356 11.48 -12.54 -28.45
C CYS A 356 11.18 -14.04 -28.24
N GLU A 357 12.17 -14.83 -27.78
CA GLU A 357 12.01 -16.26 -27.47
C GLU A 357 10.98 -16.51 -26.36
N GLY A 358 11.01 -15.71 -25.29
CA GLY A 358 10.00 -15.78 -24.23
C GLY A 358 8.58 -15.48 -24.72
N LEU A 359 8.44 -14.49 -25.60
CA LEU A 359 7.14 -14.12 -26.15
C LEU A 359 6.60 -15.15 -27.16
N ILE A 360 7.47 -15.73 -28.00
CA ILE A 360 7.14 -16.84 -28.90
C ILE A 360 6.61 -18.04 -28.12
N TYR A 361 7.28 -18.40 -27.01
CA TYR A 361 6.80 -19.48 -26.15
C TYR A 361 5.37 -19.21 -25.65
N LEU A 362 5.11 -17.99 -25.17
CA LEU A 362 3.78 -17.61 -24.67
C LEU A 362 2.70 -17.70 -25.76
N HIS A 363 3.01 -17.17 -26.96
CA HIS A 363 2.07 -17.09 -28.09
C HIS A 363 1.79 -18.44 -28.75
N GLU A 364 2.83 -19.24 -28.99
CA GLU A 364 2.72 -20.46 -29.79
C GLU A 364 2.49 -21.71 -28.94
N HIS A 365 3.21 -21.86 -27.82
CA HIS A 365 3.16 -23.06 -26.99
C HIS A 365 2.03 -22.98 -25.97
N LYS A 366 1.89 -21.82 -25.31
CA LYS A 366 0.83 -21.61 -24.31
C LYS A 366 -0.46 -21.07 -24.90
N ARG A 367 -0.44 -20.54 -26.14
CA ARG A 367 -1.60 -19.91 -26.80
C ARG A 367 -2.18 -18.76 -25.97
N LEU A 368 -1.29 -17.96 -25.38
CA LEU A 368 -1.63 -16.82 -24.54
C LEU A 368 -0.98 -15.55 -25.08
N ALA A 369 -1.57 -14.41 -24.79
CA ALA A 369 -0.95 -13.11 -25.01
C ALA A 369 -0.45 -12.53 -23.68
N HIS A 370 0.59 -11.71 -23.74
CA HIS A 370 1.15 -10.97 -22.62
C HIS A 370 0.19 -9.85 -22.17
N GLY A 371 -0.22 -8.97 -23.10
CA GLY A 371 -1.25 -7.94 -22.90
C GLY A 371 -0.82 -6.69 -22.13
N ASN A 372 0.36 -6.65 -21.52
CA ASN A 372 0.91 -5.46 -20.85
C ASN A 372 2.43 -5.33 -21.05
N LEU A 373 2.93 -5.55 -22.27
CA LEU A 373 4.37 -5.62 -22.52
C LEU A 373 4.97 -4.20 -22.53
N LYS A 374 6.00 -3.99 -21.72
CA LYS A 374 6.78 -2.75 -21.59
C LYS A 374 8.14 -3.07 -20.97
N THR A 375 9.12 -2.21 -21.13
CA THR A 375 10.49 -2.41 -20.60
C THR A 375 10.54 -2.58 -19.08
N SER A 376 9.63 -1.94 -18.32
CA SER A 376 9.53 -2.14 -16.87
C SER A 376 9.15 -3.57 -16.48
N ASN A 377 8.59 -4.33 -17.42
CA ASN A 377 8.21 -5.73 -17.26
C ASN A 377 9.25 -6.69 -17.89
N LEU A 378 10.30 -6.17 -18.53
CA LEU A 378 11.46 -6.93 -18.95
C LEU A 378 12.52 -6.82 -17.85
N LEU A 379 12.71 -7.90 -17.10
CA LEU A 379 13.60 -7.94 -15.94
C LEU A 379 14.82 -8.82 -16.21
N ILE A 380 15.85 -8.67 -15.39
CA ILE A 380 17.08 -9.46 -15.49
C ILE A 380 17.21 -10.38 -14.27
N ASP A 381 17.35 -11.67 -14.52
CA ASP A 381 17.52 -12.68 -13.47
C ASP A 381 18.95 -12.73 -12.89
N HIS A 382 19.19 -13.61 -11.93
CA HIS A 382 20.50 -13.79 -11.31
C HIS A 382 21.59 -14.27 -12.28
N ARG A 383 21.22 -14.89 -13.41
CA ARG A 383 22.12 -15.40 -14.46
C ARG A 383 22.32 -14.40 -15.60
N ALA A 384 21.91 -13.15 -15.43
CA ALA A 384 21.96 -12.12 -16.47
C ALA A 384 21.19 -12.51 -17.74
N ARG A 385 20.00 -13.10 -17.58
CA ARG A 385 19.06 -13.38 -18.68
C ARG A 385 17.83 -12.50 -18.57
N VAL A 386 17.26 -12.10 -19.71
CA VAL A 386 15.98 -11.41 -19.76
C VAL A 386 14.87 -12.38 -19.41
N VAL A 387 14.00 -11.95 -18.50
CA VAL A 387 12.78 -12.63 -18.09
C VAL A 387 11.59 -11.66 -18.19
N ILE A 388 10.56 -12.04 -18.93
CA ILE A 388 9.35 -11.24 -19.08
C ILE A 388 8.43 -11.49 -17.87
N ALA A 389 8.07 -10.43 -17.17
CA ALA A 389 7.20 -10.44 -16.00
C ALA A 389 5.81 -9.88 -16.34
N ASP A 390 4.84 -10.06 -15.42
CA ASP A 390 3.53 -9.39 -15.50
C ASP A 390 2.65 -9.75 -16.72
N TYR A 391 2.90 -10.91 -17.31
CA TYR A 391 2.07 -11.48 -18.36
C TYR A 391 0.65 -11.81 -17.86
N GLY A 392 -0.35 -11.55 -18.71
CA GLY A 392 -1.75 -11.86 -18.46
C GLY A 392 -2.48 -10.87 -17.53
N ILE A 393 -1.84 -9.82 -17.00
CA ILE A 393 -2.51 -8.85 -16.13
C ILE A 393 -3.66 -8.11 -16.83
N ARG A 394 -3.57 -7.89 -18.15
CA ARG A 394 -4.65 -7.26 -18.92
C ARG A 394 -5.94 -8.09 -18.90
N PHE A 395 -5.85 -9.41 -18.93
CA PHE A 395 -6.99 -10.32 -18.81
C PHE A 395 -7.78 -10.09 -17.52
N LEU A 396 -7.07 -9.79 -16.42
CA LEU A 396 -7.68 -9.43 -15.14
C LEU A 396 -8.36 -8.05 -15.24
N ARG A 397 -7.66 -7.02 -15.73
CA ARG A 397 -8.21 -5.65 -15.86
C ARG A 397 -9.51 -5.62 -16.67
N GLU A 398 -9.55 -6.32 -17.80
CA GLU A 398 -10.73 -6.39 -18.68
C GLU A 398 -11.95 -7.04 -18.00
N ARG A 399 -11.74 -8.06 -17.16
CA ARG A 399 -12.82 -8.73 -16.39
C ARG A 399 -13.35 -7.90 -15.23
N PHE A 400 -12.47 -7.10 -14.62
CA PHE A 400 -12.79 -6.30 -13.44
C PHE A 400 -13.38 -4.93 -13.77
N ARG A 401 -13.34 -4.49 -15.05
CA ARG A 401 -13.76 -3.13 -15.46
C ARG A 401 -13.16 -2.06 -14.52
N VAL A 402 -11.91 -2.25 -14.09
CA VAL A 402 -11.21 -1.25 -13.28
C VAL A 402 -11.17 0.01 -14.14
N GLU A 403 -11.72 1.11 -13.63
CA GLU A 403 -11.66 2.39 -14.33
C GLU A 403 -10.21 2.69 -14.73
N ALA A 404 -10.04 3.18 -15.95
CA ALA A 404 -8.74 3.53 -16.51
C ALA A 404 -8.00 4.46 -15.56
N ARG A 405 -7.01 3.91 -14.84
CA ARG A 405 -6.17 4.69 -13.92
C ARG A 405 -5.21 5.53 -14.75
N LEU A 406 -4.68 6.59 -14.13
CA LEU A 406 -3.60 7.44 -14.67
C LEU A 406 -2.43 6.63 -15.27
N SER A 407 -2.17 5.41 -14.77
CA SER A 407 -1.17 4.48 -15.31
C SER A 407 -1.45 4.00 -16.74
N GLU A 408 -2.71 3.90 -17.16
CA GLU A 408 -3.05 3.48 -18.54
C GLU A 408 -2.70 4.54 -19.58
N LEU A 409 -2.72 5.82 -19.17
CA LEU A 409 -2.31 6.92 -20.04
C LEU A 409 -0.81 6.86 -20.33
N GLU A 410 0.01 6.59 -19.32
CA GLU A 410 1.46 6.39 -19.50
C GLU A 410 1.76 5.12 -20.30
N GLU A 411 1.03 4.03 -20.03
CA GLU A 411 1.14 2.77 -20.78
C GLU A 411 0.79 2.93 -22.28
N ALA A 412 0.05 3.98 -22.66
CA ALA A 412 -0.31 4.27 -24.06
C ALA A 412 0.91 4.42 -24.99
N ARG A 413 2.10 4.73 -24.45
CA ARG A 413 3.37 4.81 -25.23
C ARG A 413 3.76 3.48 -25.86
N TRP A 414 3.56 2.37 -25.16
CA TRP A 414 3.84 1.02 -25.65
C TRP A 414 2.63 0.35 -26.31
N MET A 415 1.41 0.79 -25.99
CA MET A 415 0.19 0.21 -26.54
C MET A 415 0.05 0.44 -28.05
N ALA A 416 -0.46 -0.58 -28.74
CA ALA A 416 -0.83 -0.51 -30.14
C ALA A 416 -2.05 0.42 -30.38
N PRO A 417 -2.17 1.07 -31.54
CA PRO A 417 -3.26 2.01 -31.86
C PRO A 417 -4.67 1.45 -31.64
N GLU A 418 -4.90 0.19 -32.04
CA GLU A 418 -6.19 -0.49 -31.93
C GLU A 418 -6.62 -0.74 -30.46
N CYS A 419 -5.67 -0.70 -29.51
CA CYS A 419 -5.98 -0.76 -28.09
C CYS A 419 -6.65 0.53 -27.58
N LEU A 420 -6.45 1.65 -28.28
CA LEU A 420 -6.91 2.99 -27.90
C LEU A 420 -8.14 3.45 -28.70
N GLN A 421 -8.40 2.84 -29.87
CA GLN A 421 -9.49 3.16 -30.79
C GLN A 421 -10.80 2.42 -30.50
N SER A 422 -10.77 1.32 -29.72
CA SER A 422 -11.97 0.50 -29.48
C SER A 422 -13.10 1.27 -28.76
N ASN A 423 -14.23 1.45 -29.45
CA ASN A 423 -15.49 1.86 -28.85
C ASN A 423 -15.91 0.87 -27.77
N ARG A 424 -16.16 1.36 -26.54
CA ARG A 424 -16.53 0.57 -25.34
C ARG A 424 -17.80 -0.29 -25.48
N ASN A 425 -18.51 -0.22 -26.62
CA ASN A 425 -19.82 -0.84 -26.86
C ASN A 425 -19.83 -2.03 -27.84
N VAL A 426 -18.70 -2.44 -28.43
CA VAL A 426 -18.67 -3.62 -29.34
C VAL A 426 -17.99 -4.80 -28.64
N GLN A 427 -18.77 -5.66 -27.99
CA GLN A 427 -18.30 -6.82 -27.25
C GLN A 427 -17.84 -8.02 -28.10
N THR A 428 -17.74 -7.90 -29.43
CA THR A 428 -17.69 -9.10 -30.29
C THR A 428 -16.43 -9.26 -31.16
N SER A 429 -15.51 -8.30 -31.25
CA SER A 429 -14.30 -8.41 -32.09
C SER A 429 -12.95 -8.30 -31.36
N SER A 430 -12.92 -7.85 -30.11
CA SER A 430 -11.67 -7.67 -29.32
C SER A 430 -11.13 -8.94 -28.63
N GLN A 431 -11.74 -10.10 -28.85
CA GLN A 431 -11.42 -11.36 -28.14
C GLN A 431 -10.59 -12.39 -28.92
N SER A 432 -10.22 -12.12 -30.18
CA SER A 432 -9.40 -13.06 -30.95
C SER A 432 -7.95 -13.08 -30.43
N LEU A 433 -7.42 -14.28 -30.15
CA LEU A 433 -6.03 -14.49 -29.73
C LEU A 433 -5.04 -13.86 -30.73
N THR A 434 -5.35 -13.92 -32.03
CA THR A 434 -4.53 -13.32 -33.09
C THR A 434 -4.40 -11.81 -32.93
N ALA A 435 -5.48 -11.11 -32.60
CA ALA A 435 -5.44 -9.67 -32.33
C ALA A 435 -4.65 -9.36 -31.05
N ALA A 436 -4.75 -10.20 -30.02
CA ALA A 436 -3.99 -10.05 -28.79
C ALA A 436 -2.48 -10.26 -29.01
N ILE A 437 -2.10 -11.25 -29.82
CA ILE A 437 -0.71 -11.51 -30.25
C ILE A 437 -0.16 -10.33 -31.04
N ALA A 438 -0.93 -9.80 -32.01
CA ALA A 438 -0.51 -8.65 -32.80
C ALA A 438 -0.22 -7.40 -31.93
N ARG A 439 -1.00 -7.19 -30.86
CA ARG A 439 -0.78 -6.09 -29.89
C ARG A 439 0.54 -6.25 -29.13
N ASP A 440 0.90 -7.48 -28.76
CA ASP A 440 2.17 -7.76 -28.10
C ASP A 440 3.36 -7.54 -29.03
N ILE A 441 3.25 -7.90 -30.32
CA ILE A 441 4.29 -7.65 -31.34
C ILE A 441 4.59 -6.15 -31.43
N TYR A 442 3.57 -5.31 -31.53
CA TYR A 442 3.73 -3.86 -31.53
C TYR A 442 4.41 -3.37 -30.24
N SER A 443 3.96 -3.89 -29.09
CA SER A 443 4.49 -3.48 -27.77
C SER A 443 5.96 -3.87 -27.61
N LEU A 444 6.38 -5.02 -28.15
CA LEU A 444 7.79 -5.44 -28.19
C LEU A 444 8.61 -4.49 -29.08
N GLY A 445 8.07 -4.06 -30.21
CA GLY A 445 8.71 -3.05 -31.07
C GLY A 445 8.97 -1.74 -30.33
N MET A 446 8.02 -1.27 -29.53
CA MET A 446 8.22 -0.09 -28.66
C MET A 446 9.24 -0.35 -27.53
N CYS A 447 9.35 -1.57 -27.01
CA CYS A 447 10.41 -1.93 -26.06
C CYS A 447 11.80 -1.89 -26.71
N ILE A 448 11.92 -2.36 -27.96
CA ILE A 448 13.17 -2.29 -28.73
C ILE A 448 13.58 -0.83 -28.91
N VAL A 449 12.63 0.05 -29.29
CA VAL A 449 12.87 1.49 -29.41
C VAL A 449 13.47 2.05 -28.12
N GLU A 450 12.83 1.80 -26.97
CA GLU A 450 13.28 2.33 -25.68
C GLU A 450 14.63 1.79 -25.23
N ILE A 451 14.90 0.49 -25.46
CA ILE A 451 16.18 -0.12 -25.10
C ILE A 451 17.33 0.50 -25.90
N LEU A 452 17.10 0.83 -27.17
CA LEU A 452 18.14 1.36 -28.06
C LEU A 452 18.29 2.88 -27.96
N SER A 453 17.19 3.62 -27.83
CA SER A 453 17.25 5.08 -27.61
C SER A 453 17.76 5.44 -26.22
N GLY A 454 17.54 4.57 -25.22
CA GLY A 454 17.75 4.88 -23.81
C GLY A 454 16.62 5.71 -23.18
N ASP A 455 15.65 6.14 -23.98
CA ASP A 455 14.54 7.01 -23.58
C ASP A 455 13.19 6.32 -23.80
N VAL A 456 12.19 6.66 -22.97
CA VAL A 456 10.82 6.14 -23.13
C VAL A 456 10.28 6.43 -24.53
N PRO A 457 9.43 5.55 -25.11
CA PRO A 457 8.88 5.79 -26.43
C PRO A 457 8.12 7.12 -26.46
N TRP A 458 8.34 7.91 -27.51
CA TRP A 458 7.77 9.26 -27.66
C TRP A 458 8.26 10.24 -26.59
N ALA A 459 9.53 10.15 -26.20
CA ALA A 459 10.17 11.12 -25.32
C ALA A 459 9.94 12.56 -25.84
N GLY A 460 9.54 13.47 -24.96
CA GLY A 460 9.18 14.85 -25.31
C GLY A 460 7.73 15.08 -25.72
N THR A 461 6.94 14.04 -26.00
CA THR A 461 5.49 14.15 -26.25
C THR A 461 4.70 13.70 -25.02
N ASP A 462 3.69 14.46 -24.61
CA ASP A 462 2.82 14.11 -23.48
C ASP A 462 2.04 12.81 -23.76
N ALA A 463 1.82 11.99 -22.73
CA ALA A 463 1.19 10.69 -22.89
C ALA A 463 -0.26 10.77 -23.43
N MET A 464 -0.98 11.85 -23.11
CA MET A 464 -2.31 12.11 -23.67
C MET A 464 -2.24 12.46 -25.16
N GLN A 465 -1.25 13.24 -25.56
CA GLN A 465 -1.01 13.56 -26.97
C GLN A 465 -0.62 12.31 -27.76
N VAL A 466 0.24 11.45 -27.20
CA VAL A 466 0.58 10.15 -27.81
C VAL A 466 -0.66 9.30 -28.00
N ALA A 467 -1.52 9.22 -26.97
CA ALA A 467 -2.76 8.47 -27.05
C ALA A 467 -3.69 9.02 -28.15
N GLU A 468 -3.79 10.33 -28.29
CA GLU A 468 -4.61 10.99 -29.30
C GLU A 468 -4.07 10.80 -30.72
N LEU A 469 -2.75 10.94 -30.91
CA LEU A 469 -2.09 10.67 -32.19
C LEU A 469 -2.34 9.23 -32.66
N LYS A 470 -2.26 8.26 -31.73
CA LYS A 470 -2.53 6.85 -32.03
C LYS A 470 -4.02 6.55 -32.28
N ARG A 471 -4.94 7.37 -31.75
CA ARG A 471 -6.38 7.24 -32.07
C ARG A 471 -6.70 7.72 -33.48
N SER A 472 -5.89 8.61 -34.04
CA SER A 472 -6.07 9.09 -35.41
C SER A 472 -5.95 7.96 -36.44
N HIS A 473 -6.87 7.95 -37.41
CA HIS A 473 -6.89 6.98 -38.51
C HIS A 473 -5.71 7.15 -39.49
N SER A 474 -4.99 8.29 -39.42
CA SER A 474 -3.81 8.58 -40.25
C SER A 474 -2.49 8.36 -39.52
N TYR A 475 -2.50 7.59 -38.42
CA TYR A 475 -1.31 7.33 -37.62
C TYR A 475 -0.22 6.57 -38.42
N VAL A 476 0.98 7.15 -38.43
CA VAL A 476 2.22 6.52 -38.91
C VAL A 476 3.31 6.72 -37.86
N LEU A 477 4.04 5.65 -37.52
CA LEU A 477 5.16 5.73 -36.59
C LEU A 477 6.30 6.57 -37.21
N PRO A 478 6.70 7.71 -36.61
CA PRO A 478 7.78 8.54 -37.14
C PRO A 478 9.14 7.84 -37.01
N ARG A 479 10.09 8.18 -37.89
CA ARG A 479 11.48 7.68 -37.84
C ARG A 479 12.15 8.15 -36.55
N ILE A 480 12.63 7.21 -35.74
CA ILE A 480 13.37 7.51 -34.51
C ILE A 480 14.86 7.41 -34.81
N THR A 481 15.51 8.55 -35.00
CA THR A 481 16.92 8.64 -35.44
C THR A 481 17.89 7.89 -34.53
N SER A 482 17.60 7.80 -33.23
CA SER A 482 18.36 7.07 -32.20
C SER A 482 18.26 5.54 -32.29
N VAL A 483 17.54 5.00 -33.28
CA VAL A 483 17.47 3.56 -33.54
C VAL A 483 18.20 3.28 -34.87
N PRO A 484 19.19 2.38 -34.94
CA PRO A 484 19.92 2.10 -36.19
C PRO A 484 19.03 1.65 -37.35
N GLY A 485 19.44 1.92 -38.59
CA GLY A 485 18.61 1.73 -39.79
C GLY A 485 18.16 0.28 -40.01
N LYS A 486 19.07 -0.68 -39.83
CA LYS A 486 18.79 -2.12 -39.98
C LYS A 486 17.70 -2.58 -39.02
N ILE A 487 17.84 -2.30 -37.72
CA ILE A 487 16.85 -2.68 -36.72
C ILE A 487 15.56 -1.84 -36.80
N TRP A 488 15.65 -0.57 -37.24
CA TRP A 488 14.48 0.27 -37.51
C TRP A 488 13.57 -0.35 -38.58
N SER A 489 14.14 -0.97 -39.62
CA SER A 489 13.35 -1.66 -40.66
C SER A 489 12.49 -2.77 -40.08
N VAL A 490 13.01 -3.52 -39.09
CA VAL A 490 12.30 -4.57 -38.36
C VAL A 490 11.23 -3.95 -37.46
N VAL A 491 11.58 -2.97 -36.64
CA VAL A 491 10.64 -2.25 -35.74
C VAL A 491 9.48 -1.65 -36.53
N LYS A 492 9.74 -1.03 -37.67
CA LYS A 492 8.70 -0.44 -38.54
C LYS A 492 7.69 -1.50 -39.01
N LYS A 493 8.14 -2.70 -39.36
CA LYS A 493 7.27 -3.82 -39.74
C LYS A 493 6.53 -4.42 -38.52
N MET A 494 7.16 -4.47 -37.35
CA MET A 494 6.50 -4.89 -36.10
C MET A 494 5.39 -3.93 -35.67
N CYS A 495 5.57 -2.63 -35.92
CA CYS A 495 4.67 -1.56 -35.50
C CYS A 495 3.75 -1.03 -36.62
N ALA A 496 3.45 -1.88 -37.61
CA ALA A 496 2.49 -1.54 -38.68
C ALA A 496 1.11 -1.18 -38.09
N THR A 497 0.45 -0.18 -38.71
CA THR A 497 -0.86 0.34 -38.26
C THR A 497 -1.93 -0.75 -38.34
N ASP A 498 -1.97 -1.53 -39.42
CA ASP A 498 -2.82 -2.71 -39.53
C ASP A 498 -2.20 -3.90 -38.77
N PRO A 499 -2.86 -4.42 -37.72
CA PRO A 499 -2.38 -5.56 -36.95
C PRO A 499 -2.09 -6.82 -37.77
N ALA A 500 -2.81 -7.04 -38.88
CA ALA A 500 -2.66 -8.24 -39.71
C ALA A 500 -1.36 -8.22 -40.55
N THR A 501 -0.80 -7.03 -40.79
CA THR A 501 0.41 -6.84 -41.61
C THR A 501 1.71 -6.85 -40.80
N ARG A 502 1.62 -6.98 -39.47
CA ARG A 502 2.79 -6.94 -38.59
C ARG A 502 3.69 -8.16 -38.81
N LEU A 503 5.00 -7.94 -38.76
CA LEU A 503 6.00 -9.01 -38.89
C LEU A 503 5.82 -10.06 -37.78
N PRO A 504 5.59 -11.35 -38.11
CA PRO A 504 5.48 -12.42 -37.12
C PRO A 504 6.75 -12.55 -36.26
N LEU A 505 6.60 -12.96 -34.99
CA LEU A 505 7.74 -13.06 -34.06
C LEU A 505 8.84 -14.03 -34.51
N ARG A 506 8.49 -15.09 -35.26
CA ARG A 506 9.49 -16.03 -35.82
C ARG A 506 10.41 -15.33 -36.81
N ASP A 507 9.84 -14.48 -37.66
CA ASP A 507 10.60 -13.70 -38.63
C ASP A 507 11.38 -12.58 -37.94
N VAL A 508 10.79 -11.93 -36.93
CA VAL A 508 11.51 -10.98 -36.06
C VAL A 508 12.72 -11.65 -35.42
N LEU A 509 12.57 -12.86 -34.87
CA LEU A 509 13.66 -13.61 -34.25
C LEU A 509 14.75 -13.96 -35.27
N ALA A 510 14.38 -14.35 -36.49
CA ALA A 510 15.33 -14.64 -37.56
C ALA A 510 16.12 -13.40 -37.97
N GLU A 511 15.43 -12.27 -38.17
CA GLU A 511 16.07 -10.98 -38.46
C GLU A 511 17.03 -10.57 -37.34
N LEU A 512 16.61 -10.65 -36.07
CA LEU A 512 17.47 -10.33 -34.92
C LEU A 512 18.70 -11.26 -34.81
N LYS A 513 18.57 -12.55 -35.15
CA LYS A 513 19.69 -13.51 -35.13
C LYS A 513 20.67 -13.29 -36.29
N ASN A 514 20.23 -12.68 -37.37
CA ASN A 514 21.05 -12.36 -38.54
C ASN A 514 21.77 -11.00 -38.41
N LEU A 515 21.45 -10.19 -37.41
CA LEU A 515 22.15 -8.93 -37.15
C LEU A 515 23.52 -9.19 -36.52
N ASP A 516 24.52 -8.43 -36.96
CA ASP A 516 25.77 -8.31 -36.23
C ASP A 516 25.55 -7.37 -35.03
N PRO A 517 26.12 -7.64 -33.83
CA PRO A 517 26.12 -6.66 -32.75
C PRO A 517 26.51 -5.24 -33.17
N HIS A 518 27.45 -5.08 -34.10
CA HIS A 518 27.89 -3.76 -34.61
C HIS A 518 26.79 -3.03 -35.39
N ASP A 519 25.75 -3.74 -35.87
CA ASP A 519 24.58 -3.13 -36.51
C ASP A 519 23.69 -2.36 -35.52
N LEU A 520 23.95 -2.50 -34.21
CA LEU A 520 23.33 -1.71 -33.15
C LEU A 520 24.05 -0.38 -32.91
N LEU A 521 25.24 -0.19 -33.47
CA LEU A 521 25.96 1.08 -33.41
C LEU A 521 25.29 2.11 -34.33
N HIS A 522 25.29 3.36 -33.91
CA HIS A 522 24.87 4.46 -34.77
C HIS A 522 25.85 4.63 -35.93
N ASP A 523 25.36 4.55 -37.16
CA ASP A 523 26.12 4.95 -38.34
C ASP A 523 26.15 6.49 -38.41
N PRO A 524 27.31 7.14 -38.21
CA PRO A 524 27.43 8.60 -38.30
C PRO A 524 27.28 9.13 -39.74
N ASN A 525 27.27 8.27 -40.76
CA ASN A 525 27.27 8.64 -42.18
C ASN A 525 25.98 8.29 -42.94
N ALA A 526 24.91 7.85 -42.28
CA ALA A 526 23.63 7.60 -42.94
C ALA A 526 22.99 8.93 -43.41
N GLU A 527 23.10 9.20 -44.71
CA GLU A 527 22.64 10.39 -45.43
C GLU A 527 21.28 10.94 -44.97
N GLU A 528 21.25 12.25 -44.71
CA GLU A 528 20.04 13.05 -44.59
C GLU A 528 19.26 13.03 -45.92
N ALA A 529 18.15 12.29 -45.97
CA ALA A 529 17.16 12.42 -47.05
C ALA A 529 16.04 13.41 -46.64
N PRO A 530 15.51 14.22 -47.58
CA PRO A 530 14.95 15.54 -47.26
C PRO A 530 13.45 15.52 -46.92
N HIS A 531 13.07 16.53 -46.12
CA HIS A 531 11.72 17.00 -45.77
C HIS A 531 10.94 16.15 -44.75
N SER A 532 11.23 16.37 -43.46
CA SER A 532 10.19 16.54 -42.45
C SER A 532 10.09 18.03 -42.09
N THR A 533 8.86 18.51 -41.95
CA THR A 533 8.53 19.90 -41.62
C THR A 533 9.19 20.30 -40.31
N LYS A 534 10.04 21.34 -40.39
CA LYS A 534 10.56 22.07 -39.23
C LYS A 534 9.38 22.63 -38.42
N ALA A 535 9.03 21.99 -37.31
CA ALA A 535 8.52 22.73 -36.16
C ALA A 535 9.76 23.35 -35.49
N VAL A 536 9.92 24.66 -35.70
CA VAL A 536 11.00 25.47 -35.15
C VAL A 536 10.97 25.36 -33.62
N VAL A 537 11.92 24.65 -33.04
CA VAL A 537 12.41 24.89 -31.69
C VAL A 537 13.93 24.89 -31.79
N SER A 538 14.51 26.05 -31.51
CA SER A 538 15.93 26.31 -31.53
C SER A 538 16.68 25.39 -30.56
N ASP A 539 17.69 24.68 -31.06
CA ASP A 539 18.72 24.03 -30.26
C ASP A 539 19.45 25.03 -29.36
N SER A 540 19.57 24.69 -28.08
CA SER A 540 20.75 24.97 -27.25
C SER A 540 20.70 24.12 -25.97
N ASP A 541 21.70 23.25 -25.83
CA ASP A 541 22.29 22.74 -24.59
C ASP A 541 21.54 21.66 -23.78
N THR A 542 21.72 20.40 -24.19
CA THR A 542 21.34 19.17 -23.46
C THR A 542 22.26 18.79 -22.30
N ASP A 543 23.28 19.59 -21.98
CA ASP A 543 24.30 19.21 -20.99
C ASP A 543 24.01 19.68 -19.54
N SER A 544 22.73 19.86 -19.21
CA SER A 544 22.36 20.60 -18.00
C SER A 544 21.33 19.92 -17.09
N LEU A 545 20.77 18.76 -17.48
CA LEU A 545 19.77 18.04 -16.67
C LEU A 545 20.30 17.49 -15.34
N ALA A 546 21.58 17.14 -15.25
CA ALA A 546 22.20 16.70 -14.00
C ALA A 546 22.45 17.85 -13.02
N SER A 547 22.65 19.08 -13.52
CA SER A 547 22.78 20.29 -12.69
C SER A 547 21.42 20.85 -12.25
N TYR A 548 20.33 20.52 -12.95
CA TYR A 548 19.00 21.07 -12.69
C TYR A 548 18.29 20.46 -11.46
N LYS A 549 18.66 19.24 -11.07
CA LYS A 549 18.16 18.62 -9.82
C LYS A 549 18.77 19.30 -8.60
N THR A 550 20.06 19.57 -8.63
CA THR A 550 20.81 20.09 -7.48
C THR A 550 20.42 21.52 -7.12
N THR A 551 20.13 22.38 -8.10
CA THR A 551 19.73 23.77 -7.80
C THR A 551 18.31 23.89 -7.25
N LEU A 552 17.39 22.99 -7.64
CA LEU A 552 16.01 22.95 -7.11
C LEU A 552 15.93 22.26 -5.75
N ASP A 553 16.71 21.19 -5.52
CA ASP A 553 16.81 20.51 -4.21
C ASP A 553 17.38 21.44 -3.12
N VAL A 554 18.23 22.42 -3.48
CA VAL A 554 18.73 23.45 -2.54
C VAL A 554 17.61 24.38 -2.05
N PHE A 555 16.48 24.50 -2.76
CA PHE A 555 15.35 25.37 -2.38
C PHE A 555 14.24 24.65 -1.59
N GLU A 556 14.21 23.32 -1.56
CA GLU A 556 13.18 22.54 -0.84
C GLU A 556 13.50 22.31 0.66
N GLY A 557 14.74 22.55 1.07
CA GLY A 557 15.23 22.27 2.44
C GLY A 557 14.77 23.23 3.55
N SER A 558 13.89 24.21 3.29
CA SER A 558 13.49 25.19 4.32
C SER A 558 11.97 25.41 4.49
N ILE A 559 11.12 24.54 3.94
CA ILE A 559 9.65 24.65 4.09
C ILE A 559 9.08 23.51 4.96
N VAL A 560 9.76 23.22 6.08
CA VAL A 560 9.22 22.42 7.19
C VAL A 560 9.67 23.05 8.51
N ASN A 561 9.23 24.28 8.78
CA ASN A 561 8.97 24.84 10.12
C ASN A 561 8.77 26.35 10.02
N GLU A 562 7.56 26.77 9.65
CA GLU A 562 7.03 28.07 10.08
C GLU A 562 5.51 28.06 9.94
N GLY A 563 4.87 27.42 10.91
CA GLY A 563 3.44 27.48 11.18
C GLY A 563 3.25 27.41 12.69
N ALA A 564 2.70 28.48 13.26
CA ALA A 564 2.28 28.65 14.66
C ALA A 564 3.38 28.85 15.74
N LYS A 565 4.01 30.03 15.75
CA LYS A 565 4.30 30.69 17.03
C LYS A 565 3.04 31.44 17.45
N GLN A 566 2.27 30.87 18.38
CA GLN A 566 1.28 31.62 19.13
C GLN A 566 2.00 32.70 19.95
N ALA A 567 1.63 33.96 19.69
CA ALA A 567 2.01 35.08 20.53
C ALA A 567 1.31 34.93 21.90
N LYS A 568 2.11 34.94 22.98
CA LYS A 568 1.63 35.20 24.34
C LYS A 568 1.14 36.65 24.42
N PRO A 569 0.01 36.94 25.08
CA PRO A 569 -0.28 38.29 25.55
C PRO A 569 0.51 38.57 26.84
N GLU A 570 0.99 39.80 26.95
CA GLU A 570 1.66 40.39 28.11
C GLU A 570 0.75 40.42 29.35
N GLU A 571 1.33 40.13 30.51
CA GLU A 571 0.76 40.44 31.82
C GLU A 571 1.18 41.85 32.29
N VAL A 572 0.38 42.41 33.22
CA VAL A 572 0.72 43.17 34.45
C VAL A 572 -0.17 44.45 34.59
N PRO A 573 -0.66 44.88 35.79
CA PRO A 573 -0.77 44.27 37.13
C PRO A 573 -2.15 44.37 37.86
N ALA A 574 -2.36 43.38 38.76
CA ALA A 574 -2.93 43.37 40.13
C ALA A 574 -3.92 44.43 40.69
N LYS A 575 -4.96 43.96 41.42
CA LYS A 575 -5.15 44.13 42.90
C LYS A 575 -6.38 43.41 43.50
N LYS A 576 -6.12 42.67 44.60
CA LYS A 576 -6.90 42.41 45.86
C LYS A 576 -8.37 41.95 45.78
N GLY A 577 -8.88 40.96 46.54
CA GLY A 577 -8.35 40.12 47.64
C GLY A 577 -9.46 39.24 48.27
N THR A 578 -9.06 38.31 49.17
CA THR A 578 -9.79 37.69 50.32
C THR A 578 -11.08 36.88 50.01
N GLU A 579 -11.40 35.70 50.57
CA GLU A 579 -11.05 35.02 51.83
C GLU A 579 -11.58 33.55 51.86
N LYS A 580 -10.87 32.65 52.60
CA LYS A 580 -11.27 31.48 53.44
C LYS A 580 -12.22 30.38 52.86
N GLY A 581 -11.88 29.07 52.89
CA GLY A 581 -11.72 28.14 54.05
C GLY A 581 -13.08 27.43 54.32
N THR A 582 -13.29 26.12 54.45
CA THR A 582 -12.59 25.03 55.19
C THR A 582 -13.26 23.65 54.94
N GLU A 583 -12.45 22.59 54.91
CA GLU A 583 -12.55 21.21 55.50
C GLU A 583 -13.87 20.36 55.55
N GLU A 584 -13.82 19.19 54.88
CA GLU A 584 -14.15 17.75 55.23
C GLU A 584 -14.86 17.34 56.58
N PRO A 585 -15.27 16.05 56.86
CA PRO A 585 -15.76 14.89 56.05
C PRO A 585 -16.86 13.96 56.74
N VAL A 586 -17.15 12.78 56.12
CA VAL A 586 -17.67 11.45 56.60
C VAL A 586 -19.15 11.21 57.02
N SER A 587 -19.80 10.18 56.43
CA SER A 587 -20.19 8.88 57.07
C SER A 587 -21.53 8.23 56.63
N THR A 588 -21.53 6.91 56.84
CA THR A 588 -22.37 5.78 56.38
C THR A 588 -23.75 5.60 57.04
N SER A 589 -24.69 4.89 56.39
CA SER A 589 -25.31 3.65 56.93
C SER A 589 -26.46 3.08 56.06
N ASN A 590 -26.51 1.74 55.99
CA ASN A 590 -27.56 0.87 55.45
C ASN A 590 -28.86 0.89 56.27
N THR A 591 -29.98 0.43 55.69
CA THR A 591 -30.94 -0.54 56.31
C THR A 591 -31.90 -1.14 55.27
N GLU A 592 -32.11 -2.45 55.39
CA GLU A 592 -33.10 -3.33 54.73
C GLU A 592 -34.52 -3.16 55.33
N PHE A 593 -35.59 -3.58 54.63
CA PHE A 593 -36.71 -4.39 55.17
C PHE A 593 -37.77 -4.83 54.12
N ASP A 594 -37.94 -6.16 54.02
CA ASP A 594 -39.12 -7.05 53.86
C ASP A 594 -40.43 -6.74 53.06
N ALA A 595 -40.72 -7.72 52.18
CA ALA A 595 -41.91 -8.62 52.10
C ALA A 595 -43.35 -8.08 51.94
N TYR A 596 -44.09 -8.57 50.92
CA TYR A 596 -45.20 -9.55 51.01
C TYR A 596 -45.99 -9.71 49.68
N SER A 597 -46.79 -10.77 49.65
CA SER A 597 -47.43 -11.52 48.57
C SER A 597 -48.79 -11.03 48.04
N SER A 598 -49.29 -11.76 47.02
CA SER A 598 -50.66 -11.89 46.47
C SER A 598 -51.07 -10.82 45.45
N GLY A 599 -51.83 -11.07 44.38
CA GLY A 599 -52.56 -12.24 43.92
C GLY A 599 -53.77 -11.75 43.10
N THR A 600 -53.96 -12.33 41.91
CA THR A 600 -55.19 -12.42 41.08
C THR A 600 -55.81 -11.19 40.37
N ASP A 601 -56.00 -11.42 39.07
CA ASP A 601 -57.12 -11.10 38.17
C ASP A 601 -57.44 -9.66 37.72
N GLY A 602 -57.43 -9.49 36.39
CA GLY A 602 -58.63 -9.07 35.68
C GLY A 602 -58.64 -7.69 35.00
N SER A 603 -58.67 -7.76 33.66
CA SER A 603 -59.27 -6.80 32.69
C SER A 603 -58.61 -5.44 32.40
N PHE A 604 -58.38 -5.28 31.09
CA PHE A 604 -58.30 -4.09 30.24
C PHE A 604 -59.20 -2.91 30.68
N ASP A 605 -58.65 -1.69 30.74
CA ASP A 605 -58.75 -0.68 29.66
C ASP A 605 -57.90 0.58 29.99
N GLU A 606 -57.67 1.37 28.94
CA GLU A 606 -56.73 2.46 28.70
C GLU A 606 -56.88 3.70 29.62
N ASP A 607 -55.75 4.26 30.11
CA ASP A 607 -55.24 5.63 29.81
C ASP A 607 -54.26 6.19 30.87
N GLU A 608 -53.29 6.95 30.34
CA GLU A 608 -52.43 8.00 30.95
C GLU A 608 -51.57 7.73 32.22
N GLY A 609 -50.27 8.05 32.12
CA GLY A 609 -49.37 8.04 33.29
C GLY A 609 -47.96 8.56 33.02
N ASP A 610 -47.81 9.88 33.17
CA ASP A 610 -46.70 10.65 33.75
C ASP A 610 -45.22 10.20 33.66
N CYS A 611 -44.42 11.19 33.28
CA CYS A 611 -42.97 11.24 33.43
C CYS A 611 -42.52 10.95 34.87
N LYS A 612 -41.74 9.89 35.07
CA LYS A 612 -40.84 9.77 36.22
C LYS A 612 -39.40 9.73 35.73
N GLU A 613 -38.64 10.73 36.16
CA GLU A 613 -37.18 10.82 36.02
C GLU A 613 -36.53 9.50 36.45
N ILE A 614 -35.73 8.90 35.55
CA ILE A 614 -34.93 7.72 35.87
C ILE A 614 -33.58 8.21 36.42
N PRO A 615 -33.16 7.78 37.62
CA PRO A 615 -31.93 8.25 38.25
C PRO A 615 -30.68 7.91 37.44
N ILE A 616 -29.82 8.91 37.26
CA ILE A 616 -28.48 8.80 36.67
C ILE A 616 -27.58 8.04 37.68
N ALA A 617 -27.49 6.72 37.56
CA ALA A 617 -26.57 5.91 38.36
C ALA A 617 -25.96 4.76 37.54
N ILE A 618 -24.74 5.01 37.03
CA ILE A 618 -23.68 4.03 36.74
C ILE A 618 -24.10 2.90 35.78
N HIS A 619 -24.08 3.12 34.46
CA HIS A 619 -24.52 2.12 33.48
C HIS A 619 -23.47 1.83 32.40
N THR A 620 -22.93 0.61 32.44
CA THR A 620 -21.88 0.01 31.59
C THR A 620 -22.31 -0.30 30.15
N ASN A 621 -21.33 -0.43 29.22
CA ASN A 621 -21.43 -0.90 27.81
C ASN A 621 -22.51 -1.97 27.51
N THR A 622 -22.84 -2.83 28.47
CA THR A 622 -23.90 -3.85 28.39
C THR A 622 -25.28 -3.27 28.09
N GLN A 623 -25.62 -2.06 28.53
CA GLN A 623 -26.94 -1.48 28.26
C GLN A 623 -27.08 -0.89 26.86
N ILE A 624 -26.01 -0.31 26.31
CA ILE A 624 -25.94 0.10 24.91
C ILE A 624 -26.06 -1.14 24.02
N GLN A 625 -25.35 -2.22 24.37
CA GLN A 625 -25.47 -3.51 23.67
C GLN A 625 -26.88 -4.09 23.78
N ASN A 626 -27.51 -4.04 24.96
CA ASN A 626 -28.88 -4.50 25.14
C ASN A 626 -29.90 -3.65 24.37
N ALA A 627 -29.71 -2.32 24.29
CA ALA A 627 -30.55 -1.45 23.47
C ALA A 627 -30.34 -1.73 21.97
N ILE A 628 -29.10 -1.95 21.54
CA ILE A 628 -28.74 -2.34 20.17
C ILE A 628 -29.34 -3.71 19.82
N ASP A 629 -29.24 -4.70 20.71
CA ASP A 629 -29.72 -6.05 20.49
C ASP A 629 -31.26 -6.14 20.60
N TYR A 630 -31.88 -5.30 21.44
CA TYR A 630 -33.33 -5.11 21.46
C TYR A 630 -33.83 -4.51 20.14
N VAL A 631 -33.19 -3.45 19.63
CA VAL A 631 -33.54 -2.83 18.35
C VAL A 631 -33.29 -3.77 17.16
N LYS A 632 -32.26 -4.64 17.22
CA LYS A 632 -32.03 -5.66 16.19
C LYS A 632 -33.10 -6.75 16.13
N HIS A 633 -33.86 -6.98 17.21
CA HIS A 633 -34.75 -8.14 17.36
C HIS A 633 -36.22 -7.77 17.62
N ALA A 634 -36.53 -6.48 17.79
CA ALA A 634 -37.90 -6.01 17.90
C ALA A 634 -38.64 -6.15 16.55
N PRO A 635 -39.91 -6.59 16.54
CA PRO A 635 -40.78 -6.46 15.38
C PRO A 635 -41.03 -4.96 15.15
N LEU A 636 -40.27 -4.38 14.21
CA LEU A 636 -40.31 -2.95 13.91
C LEU A 636 -41.51 -2.64 13.00
N ASP A 637 -42.73 -2.75 13.54
CA ASP A 637 -43.97 -2.45 12.81
C ASP A 637 -44.37 -0.97 12.90
N ASP A 638 -43.78 -0.17 13.82
CA ASP A 638 -44.12 1.24 14.06
C ASP A 638 -42.89 2.15 14.21
N ALA A 639 -42.88 3.24 13.43
CA ALA A 639 -41.83 4.25 13.43
C ALA A 639 -41.71 5.02 14.76
N ASN A 640 -42.79 5.18 15.53
CA ASN A 640 -42.74 5.86 16.82
C ASN A 640 -41.96 5.06 17.87
N THR A 641 -42.05 3.73 17.80
CA THR A 641 -41.28 2.84 18.67
C THR A 641 -39.78 2.92 18.35
N LEU A 642 -39.40 2.98 17.07
CA LEU A 642 -38.00 3.18 16.66
C LEU A 642 -37.45 4.53 17.13
N ILE A 643 -38.24 5.61 17.02
CA ILE A 643 -37.87 6.95 17.49
C ILE A 643 -37.58 6.96 19.00
N ARG A 644 -38.42 6.31 19.82
CA ARG A 644 -38.19 6.20 21.27
C ARG A 644 -36.85 5.53 21.59
N HIS A 645 -36.50 4.46 20.88
CA HIS A 645 -35.21 3.79 21.07
C HIS A 645 -34.01 4.64 20.61
N MET A 646 -34.16 5.39 19.52
CA MET A 646 -33.12 6.29 19.05
C MET A 646 -32.89 7.47 20.01
N GLU A 647 -33.94 7.98 20.67
CA GLU A 647 -33.79 9.02 21.70
C GLU A 647 -33.07 8.49 22.96
N VAL A 648 -33.21 7.20 23.28
CA VAL A 648 -32.38 6.56 24.33
C VAL A 648 -30.91 6.52 23.91
N ILE A 649 -30.61 6.08 22.68
CA ILE A 649 -29.24 6.09 22.13
C ILE A 649 -28.65 7.50 22.14
N ARG A 650 -29.47 8.50 21.81
CA ARG A 650 -29.09 9.91 21.85
C ARG A 650 -28.76 10.40 23.26
N ALA A 651 -29.56 10.04 24.26
CA ALA A 651 -29.25 10.38 25.66
C ALA A 651 -27.90 9.80 26.12
N PHE A 652 -27.56 8.58 25.69
CA PHE A 652 -26.25 7.99 25.93
C PHE A 652 -25.11 8.69 25.19
N ALA A 653 -25.32 9.08 23.92
CA ALA A 653 -24.35 9.86 23.14
C ALA A 653 -23.98 11.19 23.82
N ARG A 654 -24.92 11.80 24.56
CA ARG A 654 -24.70 13.01 25.35
C ARG A 654 -23.97 12.77 26.66
N ALA A 655 -24.29 11.67 27.36
CA ALA A 655 -23.78 11.40 28.71
C ALA A 655 -22.33 10.87 28.71
N GLU A 656 -21.99 10.01 27.75
CA GLU A 656 -20.67 9.41 27.62
C GLU A 656 -20.25 9.38 26.14
N ALA A 657 -19.73 10.49 25.62
CA ALA A 657 -19.18 10.54 24.26
C ALA A 657 -18.08 9.49 24.00
N ASN A 658 -17.44 8.99 25.07
CA ASN A 658 -16.43 7.93 25.06
C ASN A 658 -17.02 6.50 25.10
N ALA A 659 -18.32 6.30 25.34
CA ALA A 659 -18.92 4.97 25.42
C ALA A 659 -19.36 4.44 24.04
N ILE A 660 -19.73 5.32 23.10
CA ILE A 660 -20.02 4.95 21.71
C ILE A 660 -18.71 4.90 20.90
N HIS A 661 -17.77 4.06 21.33
CA HIS A 661 -16.54 3.78 20.57
C HIS A 661 -16.71 2.65 19.55
N ASP A 662 -17.83 1.92 19.58
CA ASP A 662 -18.02 0.80 18.69
C ASP A 662 -18.57 1.26 17.35
N ARG A 663 -17.79 1.03 16.28
CA ARG A 663 -18.23 1.02 14.87
C ARG A 663 -19.61 0.37 14.70
N GLU A 664 -19.94 -0.59 15.56
CA GLU A 664 -21.24 -1.24 15.64
C GLU A 664 -22.40 -0.28 15.90
N GLY A 665 -22.28 0.73 16.76
CA GLY A 665 -23.36 1.68 17.04
C GLY A 665 -23.71 2.55 15.84
N ILE A 666 -22.68 3.08 15.16
CA ILE A 666 -22.86 3.86 13.92
C ILE A 666 -23.43 2.97 12.81
N TRP A 667 -22.94 1.74 12.69
CA TRP A 667 -23.46 0.75 11.75
C TRP A 667 -24.93 0.42 12.01
N VAL A 668 -25.34 0.24 13.26
CA VAL A 668 -26.74 -0.04 13.63
C VAL A 668 -27.63 1.12 13.20
N ILE A 669 -27.26 2.36 13.52
CA ILE A 669 -28.03 3.55 13.13
C ILE A 669 -28.16 3.62 11.59
N GLN A 670 -27.06 3.39 10.86
CA GLN A 670 -27.07 3.37 9.39
C GLN A 670 -27.91 2.24 8.79
N ASN A 671 -27.83 1.04 9.36
CA ASN A 671 -28.63 -0.09 8.95
C ASN A 671 -30.12 0.18 9.18
N LEU A 672 -30.49 0.79 10.31
CA LEU A 672 -31.88 1.18 10.59
C LEU A 672 -32.39 2.26 9.62
N LEU A 673 -31.56 3.25 9.28
CA LEU A 673 -31.91 4.25 8.27
C LEU A 673 -32.14 3.62 6.89
N SER A 674 -31.36 2.59 6.54
CA SER A 674 -31.56 1.86 5.27
C SER A 674 -32.84 1.01 5.24
N GLN A 675 -33.33 0.59 6.40
CA GLN A 675 -34.54 -0.22 6.55
C GLN A 675 -35.81 0.63 6.63
N PHE A 676 -35.73 1.83 7.22
CA PHE A 676 -36.86 2.73 7.44
C PHE A 676 -36.68 4.04 6.70
N ASN A 677 -37.43 4.23 5.60
CA ASN A 677 -37.48 5.50 4.87
C ASN A 677 -38.43 6.50 5.57
N ASN A 678 -38.11 6.89 6.82
CA ASN A 678 -38.91 7.80 7.63
C ASN A 678 -38.12 9.07 8.00
N ARG A 679 -38.72 10.23 7.74
CA ARG A 679 -38.10 11.55 7.97
C ARG A 679 -37.80 11.85 9.44
N GLN A 680 -38.67 11.45 10.37
CA GLN A 680 -38.43 11.67 11.79
C GLN A 680 -37.25 10.83 12.30
N VAL A 681 -37.10 9.61 11.80
CA VAL A 681 -35.97 8.71 12.08
C VAL A 681 -34.65 9.30 11.58
N GLN A 682 -34.65 9.84 10.35
CA GLN A 682 -33.50 10.56 9.78
C GLN A 682 -33.12 11.79 10.63
N ASN A 683 -34.10 12.57 11.08
CA ASN A 683 -33.87 13.74 11.92
C ASN A 683 -33.26 13.39 13.29
N VAL A 684 -33.72 12.30 13.91
CA VAL A 684 -33.12 11.82 15.18
C VAL A 684 -31.70 11.31 14.94
N ALA A 685 -31.44 10.58 13.84
CA ALA A 685 -30.10 10.15 13.48
C ALA A 685 -29.13 11.33 13.28
N MET A 686 -29.55 12.39 12.58
CA MET A 686 -28.71 13.58 12.38
C MET A 686 -28.36 14.27 13.69
N LYS A 687 -29.28 14.31 14.66
CA LYS A 687 -29.01 14.82 16.01
C LYS A 687 -27.99 13.96 16.75
N ILE A 688 -28.12 12.63 16.69
CA ILE A 688 -27.15 11.69 17.28
C ILE A 688 -25.77 11.91 16.67
N TYR A 689 -25.66 11.98 15.34
CA TYR A 689 -24.36 12.21 14.68
C TYR A 689 -23.75 13.55 15.04
N THR A 690 -24.56 14.60 15.17
CA THR A 690 -24.09 15.92 15.61
C THR A 690 -23.54 15.88 17.04
N GLU A 691 -24.23 15.19 17.95
CA GLU A 691 -23.80 15.05 19.34
C GLU A 691 -22.55 14.17 19.47
N MET A 692 -22.44 13.12 18.66
CA MET A 692 -21.23 12.29 18.58
C MET A 692 -20.04 13.05 17.98
N ALA A 693 -20.26 13.87 16.94
CA ALA A 693 -19.21 14.68 16.34
C ALA A 693 -18.71 15.79 17.29
N ALA A 694 -19.57 16.28 18.19
CA ALA A 694 -19.21 17.28 19.22
C ALA A 694 -18.11 16.80 20.18
N ALA A 695 -17.82 15.50 20.24
CA ALA A 695 -16.70 14.95 20.99
C ALA A 695 -15.32 15.30 20.39
N GLU A 696 -15.27 15.82 19.16
CA GLU A 696 -14.05 16.22 18.43
C GLU A 696 -12.99 15.10 18.28
N GLN A 697 -13.43 13.84 18.23
CA GLN A 697 -12.53 12.70 18.10
C GLN A 697 -12.41 12.20 16.65
N VAL A 698 -11.18 12.09 16.16
CA VAL A 698 -10.86 11.69 14.77
C VAL A 698 -11.37 10.28 14.45
N ASN A 699 -11.24 9.33 15.37
CA ASN A 699 -11.71 7.94 15.21
C ASN A 699 -13.22 7.83 15.03
N ILE A 700 -14.02 8.66 15.72
CA ILE A 700 -15.48 8.71 15.57
C ILE A 700 -15.83 9.27 14.19
N ALA A 701 -15.19 10.37 13.79
CA ALA A 701 -15.39 10.96 12.47
C ALA A 701 -15.03 9.97 11.35
N GLU A 702 -13.91 9.25 11.45
CA GLU A 702 -13.52 8.21 10.49
C GLU A 702 -14.53 7.05 10.43
N ALA A 703 -15.03 6.59 11.59
CA ALA A 703 -16.05 5.55 11.64
C ALA A 703 -17.37 5.99 10.99
N MET A 704 -17.80 7.23 11.19
CA MET A 704 -18.96 7.81 10.51
C MET A 704 -18.79 7.80 8.98
N VAL A 705 -17.61 8.15 8.49
CA VAL A 705 -17.30 8.10 7.05
C VAL A 705 -17.32 6.67 6.52
N GLU A 706 -16.71 5.72 7.23
CA GLU A 706 -16.69 4.30 6.84
C GLU A 706 -18.11 3.69 6.73
N HIS A 707 -19.04 4.15 7.56
CA HIS A 707 -20.41 3.66 7.60
C HIS A 707 -21.41 4.43 6.72
N GLY A 708 -20.95 5.42 5.94
CA GLY A 708 -21.80 6.09 4.94
C GLY A 708 -22.60 7.28 5.46
N VAL A 709 -22.21 7.88 6.59
CA VAL A 709 -22.91 9.06 7.15
C VAL A 709 -22.86 10.26 6.19
N ILE A 710 -21.78 10.41 5.41
CA ILE A 710 -21.68 11.47 4.39
C ILE A 710 -22.74 11.28 3.30
N GLU A 711 -22.94 10.06 2.83
CA GLU A 711 -24.02 9.73 1.89
C GLU A 711 -25.39 10.12 2.45
N THR A 712 -25.67 9.77 3.72
CA THR A 712 -26.92 10.15 4.38
C THR A 712 -27.10 11.67 4.46
N ILE A 713 -26.05 12.42 4.81
CA ILE A 713 -26.09 13.89 4.85
C ILE A 713 -26.50 14.43 3.48
N PHE A 714 -25.91 13.93 2.40
CA PHE A 714 -26.22 14.39 1.04
C PHE A 714 -27.59 13.90 0.53
N GLU A 715 -28.10 12.77 1.01
CA GLU A 715 -29.47 12.34 0.76
C GLU A 715 -30.48 13.29 1.40
N THR A 716 -30.24 13.71 2.65
CA THR A 716 -31.06 14.73 3.33
C THR A 716 -30.98 16.07 2.60
N LEU A 717 -29.79 16.52 2.22
CA LEU A 717 -29.62 17.79 1.48
C LEU A 717 -30.25 17.80 0.08
N LYS A 718 -30.45 16.63 -0.53
CA LYS A 718 -31.10 16.49 -1.84
C LYS A 718 -32.62 16.51 -1.74
N ASN A 719 -33.19 16.26 -0.56
CA ASN A 719 -34.63 16.21 -0.37
C ASN A 719 -35.24 17.64 -0.44
N PRO A 720 -36.15 17.92 -1.38
CA PRO A 720 -36.77 19.24 -1.51
C PRO A 720 -37.69 19.61 -0.34
N GLU A 721 -38.11 18.63 0.47
CA GLU A 721 -38.96 18.86 1.65
C GLU A 721 -38.17 19.19 2.92
N SER A 722 -36.83 19.24 2.88
CA SER A 722 -36.00 19.48 4.07
C SER A 722 -36.04 20.92 4.55
N ASP A 723 -36.24 21.08 5.86
CA ASP A 723 -36.39 22.39 6.48
C ASP A 723 -35.04 23.10 6.62
N ARG A 724 -35.05 24.44 6.72
CA ARG A 724 -33.83 25.24 6.88
C ARG A 724 -32.98 24.83 8.09
N THR A 725 -33.61 24.39 9.18
CA THR A 725 -32.94 23.91 10.40
C THR A 725 -32.22 22.59 10.18
N GLU A 726 -32.85 21.65 9.46
CA GLU A 726 -32.27 20.35 9.08
C GLU A 726 -31.04 20.56 8.17
N VAL A 727 -31.19 21.38 7.14
CA VAL A 727 -30.09 21.72 6.22
C VAL A 727 -28.92 22.38 6.96
N THR A 728 -29.20 23.29 7.90
CA THR A 728 -28.16 23.96 8.69
C THR A 728 -27.41 22.96 9.58
N ALA A 729 -28.12 22.02 10.22
CA ALA A 729 -27.50 20.97 11.03
C ALA A 729 -26.62 20.04 10.20
N CYS A 730 -27.10 19.59 9.04
CA CYS A 730 -26.35 18.76 8.09
C CYS A 730 -25.06 19.45 7.62
N VAL A 731 -25.12 20.73 7.25
CA VAL A 731 -23.95 21.51 6.81
C VAL A 731 -22.96 21.72 7.96
N SER A 732 -23.45 21.95 9.18
CA SER A 732 -22.60 22.09 10.37
C SER A 732 -21.87 20.79 10.69
N LEU A 733 -22.57 19.66 10.70
CA LEU A 733 -22.00 18.33 10.89
C LEU A 733 -20.96 18.02 9.80
N LEU A 734 -21.27 18.34 8.54
CA LEU A 734 -20.36 18.13 7.42
C LEU A 734 -19.05 18.91 7.59
N LEU A 735 -19.12 20.19 7.94
CA LEU A 735 -17.95 21.02 8.22
C LEU A 735 -17.12 20.49 9.39
N GLN A 736 -17.79 20.02 10.46
CA GLN A 736 -17.13 19.44 11.62
C GLN A 736 -16.39 18.14 11.27
N LEU A 737 -17.03 17.23 10.53
CA LEU A 737 -16.40 15.99 10.07
C LEU A 737 -15.19 16.26 9.14
N MET A 738 -15.33 17.21 8.21
CA MET A 738 -14.24 17.61 7.33
C MET A 738 -13.07 18.26 8.08
N GLY A 739 -13.34 18.99 9.18
CA GLY A 739 -12.31 19.56 10.05
C GLY A 739 -11.56 18.52 10.88
N LEU A 740 -12.24 17.43 11.29
CA LEU A 740 -11.67 16.36 12.11
C LEU A 740 -10.96 15.27 11.30
N SER A 741 -11.41 15.00 10.06
CA SER A 741 -10.93 13.87 9.27
C SER A 741 -10.64 14.22 7.81
N ASP A 742 -9.40 13.97 7.38
CA ASP A 742 -9.00 14.00 5.97
C ASP A 742 -9.78 12.98 5.12
N GLN A 743 -10.22 11.86 5.72
CA GLN A 743 -11.03 10.86 5.05
C GLN A 743 -12.43 11.40 4.74
N ALA A 744 -13.02 12.18 5.64
CA ALA A 744 -14.29 12.86 5.40
C ALA A 744 -14.15 13.88 4.25
N THR A 745 -13.12 14.73 4.31
CA THR A 745 -12.84 15.72 3.25
C THR A 745 -12.62 15.05 1.89
N ARG A 746 -11.91 13.92 1.86
CA ARG A 746 -11.71 13.12 0.64
C ARG A 746 -13.03 12.55 0.10
N ALA A 747 -13.89 12.01 0.98
CA ALA A 747 -15.18 11.45 0.57
C ALA A 747 -16.09 12.50 -0.05
N VAL A 748 -16.14 13.72 0.53
CA VAL A 748 -16.87 14.85 -0.06
C VAL A 748 -16.27 15.26 -1.41
N GLY A 749 -14.95 15.38 -1.49
CA GLY A 749 -14.23 15.80 -2.70
C GLY A 749 -14.10 14.73 -3.80
N ALA A 750 -14.61 13.52 -3.59
CA ALA A 750 -14.59 12.43 -4.56
C ALA A 750 -15.80 12.43 -5.50
N LYS A 751 -16.93 13.00 -5.08
CA LYS A 751 -18.17 13.07 -5.87
C LYS A 751 -18.43 14.52 -6.28
N GLU A 752 -18.24 14.84 -7.56
CA GLU A 752 -18.49 16.20 -8.09
C GLU A 752 -19.94 16.67 -7.84
N SER A 753 -20.89 15.74 -7.82
CA SER A 753 -22.30 16.02 -7.56
C SER A 753 -22.57 16.63 -6.18
N TYR A 754 -21.71 16.41 -5.18
CA TYR A 754 -21.92 16.90 -3.82
C TYR A 754 -21.76 18.42 -3.72
N VAL A 755 -20.76 18.98 -4.40
CA VAL A 755 -20.61 20.45 -4.45
C VAL A 755 -21.80 21.06 -5.19
N SER A 756 -22.27 20.44 -6.28
CA SER A 756 -23.45 20.92 -7.01
C SER A 756 -24.74 20.83 -6.19
N ILE A 757 -24.92 19.80 -5.35
CA ILE A 757 -26.07 19.70 -4.43
C ILE A 757 -26.05 20.84 -3.41
N LEU A 758 -24.87 21.17 -2.85
CA LEU A 758 -24.74 22.29 -1.92
C LEU A 758 -24.97 23.65 -2.59
N GLU A 759 -24.54 23.81 -3.86
CA GLU A 759 -24.78 25.02 -4.65
C GLU A 759 -26.26 25.19 -5.06
N GLY A 760 -26.96 24.07 -5.28
CA GLY A 760 -28.36 24.07 -5.71
C GLY A 760 -29.40 24.09 -4.59
N ASN A 761 -28.98 24.10 -3.31
CA ASN A 761 -29.89 24.10 -2.16
C ASN A 761 -30.02 25.52 -1.57
N ASP A 762 -31.21 26.11 -1.69
CA ASP A 762 -31.51 27.49 -1.27
C ASP A 762 -31.35 27.75 0.24
N HIS A 763 -31.35 26.70 1.06
CA HIS A 763 -31.22 26.81 2.51
C HIS A 763 -29.76 26.78 2.99
N VAL A 764 -28.80 26.45 2.12
CA VAL A 764 -27.38 26.43 2.46
C VAL A 764 -26.85 27.87 2.53
N HIS A 765 -26.38 28.26 3.71
CA HIS A 765 -25.83 29.61 3.89
C HIS A 765 -24.56 29.81 3.05
N HIS A 766 -24.49 30.92 2.30
CA HIS A 766 -23.36 31.23 1.40
C HIS A 766 -22.00 31.16 2.12
N ARG A 767 -21.90 31.63 3.37
CA ARG A 767 -20.66 31.55 4.17
C ARG A 767 -20.19 30.10 4.36
N SER A 768 -21.09 29.20 4.73
CA SER A 768 -20.79 27.79 4.97
C SER A 768 -20.41 27.07 3.68
N LEU A 769 -21.08 27.39 2.57
CA LEU A 769 -20.72 26.88 1.24
C LEU A 769 -19.29 27.31 0.85
N GLN A 770 -18.94 28.58 1.06
CA GLN A 770 -17.58 29.07 0.79
C GLN A 770 -16.54 28.42 1.70
N GLU A 771 -16.90 28.14 2.95
CA GLU A 771 -16.02 27.44 3.90
C GLU A 771 -15.75 25.99 3.46
N ILE A 772 -16.80 25.24 3.07
CA ILE A 772 -16.66 23.88 2.52
C ILE A 772 -15.76 23.91 1.27
N LYS A 773 -16.01 24.83 0.33
CA LYS A 773 -15.18 24.98 -0.87
C LYS A 773 -13.72 25.30 -0.54
N SER A 774 -13.49 26.16 0.46
CA SER A 774 -12.15 26.52 0.93
C SER A 774 -11.41 25.35 1.61
N VAL A 775 -12.12 24.52 2.38
CA VAL A 775 -11.54 23.28 2.97
C VAL A 775 -11.19 22.29 1.87
N LEU A 776 -12.09 22.03 0.93
CA LEU A 776 -11.84 21.14 -0.21
C LEU A 776 -10.68 21.65 -1.08
N ALA A 777 -10.63 22.96 -1.38
CA ALA A 777 -9.57 23.56 -2.18
C ALA A 777 -8.19 23.39 -1.51
N ARG A 778 -8.10 23.63 -0.20
CA ARG A 778 -6.86 23.40 0.58
C ARG A 778 -6.46 21.93 0.58
N PHE A 779 -7.40 21.01 0.72
CA PHE A 779 -7.11 19.58 0.67
C PHE A 779 -6.59 19.14 -0.70
N LYS A 780 -7.19 19.64 -1.80
CA LYS A 780 -6.69 19.37 -3.16
C LYS A 780 -5.31 19.99 -3.40
N GLN A 781 -5.03 21.15 -2.79
CA GLN A 781 -3.70 21.77 -2.81
C GLN A 781 -2.67 20.88 -2.10
N THR A 782 -2.96 20.36 -0.91
CA THR A 782 -2.02 19.49 -0.18
C THR A 782 -1.76 18.18 -0.94
N GLU A 783 -2.79 17.57 -1.52
CA GLU A 783 -2.63 16.42 -2.43
C GLU A 783 -1.71 16.77 -3.62
N GLY A 784 -1.96 17.90 -4.28
CA GLY A 784 -1.18 18.36 -5.42
C GLY A 784 0.29 18.61 -5.07
N ASN A 785 0.56 19.25 -3.93
CA ASN A 785 1.92 19.55 -3.48
C ASN A 785 2.69 18.30 -3.04
N ALA A 786 2.01 17.31 -2.44
CA ALA A 786 2.63 16.01 -2.16
C ALA A 786 3.05 15.30 -3.45
N LEU A 787 2.19 15.30 -4.47
CA LEU A 787 2.48 14.72 -5.78
C LEU A 787 3.64 15.44 -6.50
N LEU A 788 3.79 16.76 -6.31
CA LEU A 788 4.95 17.49 -6.83
C LEU A 788 6.27 17.01 -6.24
N LYS A 789 6.32 16.82 -4.92
CA LYS A 789 7.50 16.28 -4.23
C LYS A 789 7.87 14.88 -4.70
N GLU A 790 6.86 14.08 -5.07
CA GLU A 790 7.05 12.73 -5.61
C GLU A 790 7.42 12.71 -7.11
N GLY A 791 7.42 13.87 -7.79
CA GLY A 791 7.75 14.00 -9.21
C GLY A 791 6.57 13.79 -10.17
N PHE A 792 5.34 13.63 -9.68
CA PHE A 792 4.14 13.43 -10.50
C PHE A 792 3.51 14.75 -10.96
N HIS A 793 4.24 15.50 -11.79
CA HIS A 793 3.90 16.88 -12.16
C HIS A 793 2.51 17.04 -12.82
N VAL A 794 2.11 16.11 -13.69
CA VAL A 794 0.82 16.19 -14.40
C VAL A 794 -0.38 15.98 -13.46
N ILE A 795 -0.26 15.03 -12.52
CA ILE A 795 -1.32 14.75 -11.55
C ILE A 795 -1.44 15.93 -10.58
N ALA A 796 -0.31 16.50 -10.17
CA ALA A 796 -0.29 17.72 -9.36
C ALA A 796 -1.00 18.89 -10.06
N ILE A 797 -0.74 19.12 -11.36
CA ILE A 797 -1.44 20.15 -12.14
C ILE A 797 -2.96 19.93 -12.11
N LYS A 798 -3.42 18.69 -12.28
CA LYS A 798 -4.85 18.37 -12.23
C LYS A 798 -5.46 18.71 -10.87
N LYS A 799 -4.82 18.25 -9.78
CA LYS A 799 -5.29 18.50 -8.41
C LYS A 799 -5.31 19.98 -8.05
N LEU A 800 -4.29 20.73 -8.45
CA LEU A 800 -4.23 22.18 -8.25
C LEU A 800 -5.26 22.92 -9.12
N THR A 801 -5.61 22.38 -10.29
CA THR A 801 -6.71 22.91 -11.11
C THR A 801 -8.07 22.70 -10.44
N GLU A 802 -8.31 21.54 -9.85
CA GLU A 802 -9.50 21.27 -9.03
C GLU A 802 -9.57 22.26 -7.84
N ALA A 803 -8.44 22.53 -7.17
CA ALA A 803 -8.36 23.51 -6.08
C ALA A 803 -8.77 24.93 -6.54
N ILE A 804 -8.27 25.36 -7.70
CA ILE A 804 -8.60 26.68 -8.30
C ILE A 804 -10.07 26.77 -8.70
N GLN A 805 -10.67 25.69 -9.20
CA GLN A 805 -12.09 25.68 -9.57
C GLN A 805 -12.99 25.91 -8.35
N LEU A 806 -12.62 25.34 -7.20
CA LEU A 806 -13.33 25.48 -5.92
C LEU A 806 -13.15 26.87 -5.31
N ASP A 807 -11.94 27.44 -5.35
CA ASP A 807 -11.63 28.77 -4.84
C ASP A 807 -10.69 29.53 -5.79
N LYS A 808 -11.33 30.31 -6.68
CA LYS A 808 -10.67 31.03 -7.79
C LYS A 808 -9.88 32.26 -7.36
N LYS A 809 -10.11 32.80 -6.16
CA LYS A 809 -9.54 34.09 -5.74
C LYS A 809 -8.25 33.94 -4.93
N ARG A 810 -7.81 32.71 -4.67
CA ARG A 810 -6.67 32.45 -3.79
C ARG A 810 -5.38 32.27 -4.60
N GLY A 811 -4.50 33.26 -4.50
CA GLY A 811 -3.27 33.33 -5.31
C GLY A 811 -2.30 32.16 -5.14
N ILE A 812 -2.25 31.54 -3.95
CA ILE A 812 -1.30 30.45 -3.65
C ILE A 812 -1.49 29.23 -4.55
N TYR A 813 -2.73 28.88 -4.93
CA TYR A 813 -2.99 27.73 -5.80
C TYR A 813 -2.41 27.94 -7.21
N TYR A 814 -2.45 29.18 -7.69
CA TYR A 814 -1.82 29.55 -8.95
C TYR A 814 -0.29 29.52 -8.85
N ALA A 815 0.29 29.91 -7.71
CA ALA A 815 1.74 29.80 -7.49
C ALA A 815 2.22 28.33 -7.49
N ASP A 816 1.49 27.45 -6.80
CA ASP A 816 1.80 26.03 -6.73
C ASP A 816 1.62 25.35 -8.09
N ARG A 817 0.57 25.70 -8.83
CA ARG A 817 0.36 25.16 -10.19
C ARG A 817 1.37 25.72 -11.20
N SER A 818 1.79 26.97 -11.04
CA SER A 818 2.88 27.56 -11.80
C SER A 818 4.19 26.78 -11.59
N LEU A 819 4.50 26.41 -10.35
CA LEU A 819 5.63 25.53 -10.05
C LEU A 819 5.47 24.17 -10.74
N ALA A 820 4.29 23.56 -10.64
CA ALA A 820 3.98 22.30 -11.31
C ALA A 820 4.20 22.36 -12.83
N TYR A 821 3.76 23.45 -13.47
CA TYR A 821 3.99 23.71 -14.88
C TYR A 821 5.47 23.91 -15.22
N CYS A 822 6.23 24.62 -14.39
CA CYS A 822 7.68 24.76 -14.56
C CYS A 822 8.39 23.40 -14.54
N HIS A 823 8.08 22.53 -13.58
CA HIS A 823 8.65 21.18 -13.52
C HIS A 823 8.22 20.30 -14.70
N ALA A 824 7.01 20.53 -15.23
CA ALA A 824 6.53 19.86 -16.44
C ALA A 824 7.07 20.47 -17.76
N GLY A 825 7.95 21.47 -17.71
CA GLY A 825 8.50 22.15 -18.89
C GLY A 825 7.53 23.11 -19.60
N ARG A 826 6.36 23.38 -19.02
CA ARG A 826 5.28 24.22 -19.57
C ARG A 826 5.42 25.67 -19.11
N PHE A 827 6.49 26.32 -19.54
CA PHE A 827 6.88 27.63 -18.99
C PHE A 827 5.92 28.77 -19.33
N HIS A 828 5.20 28.68 -20.45
CA HIS A 828 4.24 29.72 -20.86
C HIS A 828 3.03 29.74 -19.92
N GLU A 829 2.44 28.58 -19.64
CA GLU A 829 1.34 28.43 -18.68
C GLU A 829 1.79 28.74 -17.25
N ALA A 830 3.03 28.37 -16.90
CA ALA A 830 3.61 28.73 -15.61
C ALA A 830 3.67 30.26 -15.42
N ALA A 831 4.08 31.01 -16.43
CA ALA A 831 4.11 32.47 -16.39
C ALA A 831 2.70 33.07 -16.22
N GLN A 832 1.70 32.57 -16.95
CA GLN A 832 0.31 33.04 -16.83
C GLN A 832 -0.24 32.83 -15.42
N ASP A 833 0.03 31.67 -14.82
CA ASP A 833 -0.42 31.38 -13.46
C ASP A 833 0.34 32.19 -12.41
N ALA A 834 1.63 32.45 -12.61
CA ALA A 834 2.37 33.34 -11.74
C ALA A 834 1.85 34.80 -11.79
N GLU A 835 1.44 35.30 -12.96
CA GLU A 835 0.77 36.60 -13.08
C GLU A 835 -0.59 36.62 -12.36
N ARG A 836 -1.38 35.55 -12.50
CA ARG A 836 -2.65 35.42 -11.76
C ARG A 836 -2.42 35.40 -10.26
N CYS A 837 -1.38 34.70 -9.78
CA CYS A 837 -0.98 34.72 -8.38
C CYS A 837 -0.69 36.16 -7.90
N VAL A 838 0.15 36.91 -8.62
CA VAL A 838 0.47 38.30 -8.28
C VAL A 838 -0.78 39.20 -8.31
N ARG A 839 -1.70 38.96 -9.25
CA ARG A 839 -2.96 39.72 -9.35
C ARG A 839 -3.87 39.49 -8.14
N TYR A 840 -3.98 38.26 -7.65
CA TYR A 840 -4.83 37.93 -6.50
C TYR A 840 -4.15 38.15 -5.15
N SER A 841 -2.84 37.97 -5.08
CA SER A 841 -2.00 38.08 -3.89
C SER A 841 -0.76 38.96 -4.17
N PRO A 842 -0.91 40.29 -4.32
CA PRO A 842 0.19 41.17 -4.71
C PRO A 842 1.31 41.29 -3.67
N PHE A 843 1.05 40.92 -2.42
CA PHE A 843 2.06 40.87 -1.36
C PHE A 843 2.72 39.49 -1.22
N ASP A 844 2.31 38.50 -2.02
CA ASP A 844 2.91 37.17 -2.02
C ASP A 844 4.13 37.14 -2.94
N VAL A 845 5.29 36.98 -2.32
CA VAL A 845 6.59 36.86 -2.97
C VAL A 845 6.66 35.69 -3.94
N GLN A 846 5.93 34.59 -3.65
CA GLN A 846 5.98 33.39 -4.48
C GLN A 846 5.52 33.67 -5.90
N GLY A 847 4.50 34.51 -6.11
CA GLY A 847 4.04 34.88 -7.46
C GLY A 847 5.16 35.51 -8.31
N TYR A 848 5.90 36.48 -7.76
CA TYR A 848 7.01 37.13 -8.45
C TYR A 848 8.19 36.18 -8.71
N LEU A 849 8.48 35.31 -7.74
CA LEU A 849 9.54 34.30 -7.87
C LEU A 849 9.22 33.29 -8.97
N ARG A 850 8.00 32.74 -8.98
CA ARG A 850 7.54 31.77 -9.99
C ARG A 850 7.52 32.39 -11.39
N TYR A 851 7.10 33.65 -11.51
CA TYR A 851 7.15 34.37 -12.79
C TYR A 851 8.58 34.56 -13.29
N GLY A 852 9.50 34.97 -12.39
CA GLY A 852 10.92 35.11 -12.70
C GLY A 852 11.56 33.81 -13.18
N ILE A 853 11.24 32.69 -12.54
CA ILE A 853 11.68 31.35 -12.94
C ILE A 853 11.14 31.01 -14.34
N ALA A 854 9.83 31.15 -14.56
CA ALA A 854 9.20 30.85 -15.84
C ALA A 854 9.80 31.68 -16.99
N MET A 855 10.03 32.98 -16.77
CA MET A 855 10.63 33.88 -17.77
C MET A 855 12.11 33.60 -18.02
N LYS A 856 12.87 33.19 -16.99
CA LYS A 856 14.26 32.72 -17.13
C LYS A 856 14.33 31.54 -18.10
N HIS A 857 13.46 30.55 -17.92
CA HIS A 857 13.42 29.36 -18.77
C HIS A 857 12.93 29.67 -20.19
N GLN A 858 12.10 30.70 -20.39
CA GLN A 858 11.75 31.23 -21.70
C GLN A 858 12.84 32.10 -22.36
N LYS A 859 14.03 32.23 -21.73
CA LYS A 859 15.14 33.11 -22.16
C LYS A 859 14.78 34.60 -22.21
N ARG A 860 13.70 35.02 -21.54
CA ARG A 860 13.23 36.41 -21.40
C ARG A 860 13.78 37.04 -20.12
N TYR A 861 15.10 37.20 -20.07
CA TYR A 861 15.81 37.58 -18.85
C TYR A 861 15.49 39.00 -18.34
N THR A 862 15.19 39.95 -19.24
CA THR A 862 14.78 41.32 -18.88
C THR A 862 13.49 41.32 -18.07
N ASP A 863 12.50 40.55 -18.54
CA ASP A 863 11.18 40.45 -17.91
C ASP A 863 11.28 39.71 -16.58
N ALA A 864 12.11 38.67 -16.52
CA ALA A 864 12.43 37.97 -15.28
C ALA A 864 13.03 38.92 -14.23
N LEU A 865 14.01 39.76 -14.59
CA LEU A 865 14.62 40.72 -13.66
C LEU A 865 13.64 41.79 -13.18
N VAL A 866 12.76 42.30 -14.07
CA VAL A 866 11.75 43.29 -13.68
C VAL A 866 10.80 42.70 -12.63
N ALA A 867 10.30 41.48 -12.85
CA ALA A 867 9.41 40.82 -11.92
C ALA A 867 10.10 40.49 -10.58
N LEU A 868 11.33 39.98 -10.61
CA LEU A 868 12.08 39.65 -9.40
C LEU A 868 12.47 40.90 -8.60
N LYS A 869 12.82 42.02 -9.26
CA LYS A 869 13.05 43.30 -8.57
C LYS A 869 11.78 43.80 -7.87
N LYS A 870 10.61 43.66 -8.50
CA LYS A 870 9.32 43.94 -7.85
C LYS A 870 9.08 43.02 -6.66
N GLY A 871 9.31 41.72 -6.80
CA GLY A 871 9.23 40.77 -5.68
C GLY A 871 10.15 41.13 -4.51
N ARG A 872 11.35 41.65 -4.79
CA ARG A 872 12.30 42.13 -3.77
C ARG A 872 11.84 43.40 -3.07
N GLN A 873 11.07 44.26 -3.75
CA GLN A 873 10.42 45.40 -3.09
C GLN A 873 9.33 44.93 -2.12
N VAL A 874 8.61 43.85 -2.45
CA VAL A 874 7.58 43.24 -1.60
C VAL A 874 8.20 42.56 -0.37
N ASN A 875 9.31 41.83 -0.53
CA ASN A 875 10.08 41.28 0.59
C ASN A 875 11.59 41.43 0.34
N PRO A 876 12.23 42.45 0.94
CA PRO A 876 13.66 42.71 0.79
C PRO A 876 14.58 41.61 1.33
N ASN A 877 14.10 40.82 2.32
CA ASN A 877 14.89 39.79 3.00
C ASN A 877 14.75 38.41 2.36
N SER A 878 14.02 38.28 1.24
CA SER A 878 13.87 36.99 0.54
C SER A 878 15.18 36.58 -0.14
N THR A 879 15.88 35.63 0.48
CA THR A 879 17.09 35.01 -0.07
C THR A 879 16.82 34.36 -1.41
N GLN A 880 15.64 33.74 -1.59
CA GLN A 880 15.23 33.05 -2.81
C GLN A 880 15.16 33.99 -4.03
N ILE A 881 14.58 35.18 -3.88
CA ILE A 881 14.54 36.17 -4.96
C ILE A 881 15.96 36.64 -5.29
N GLN A 882 16.79 36.91 -4.28
CA GLN A 882 18.13 37.43 -4.50
C GLN A 882 19.01 36.43 -5.27
N VAL A 883 18.97 35.15 -4.90
CA VAL A 883 19.67 34.08 -5.64
C VAL A 883 19.17 34.01 -7.09
N MET A 884 17.87 34.06 -7.32
CA MET A 884 17.31 34.01 -8.67
C MET A 884 17.68 35.24 -9.51
N ILE A 885 17.73 36.44 -8.92
CA ILE A 885 18.23 37.65 -9.60
C ILE A 885 19.68 37.45 -10.05
N ASP A 886 20.52 36.90 -9.18
CA ASP A 886 21.94 36.69 -9.48
C ASP A 886 22.15 35.59 -10.54
N GLU A 887 21.34 34.52 -10.52
CA GLU A 887 21.30 33.53 -11.59
C GLU A 887 20.89 34.14 -12.94
N VAL A 888 19.80 34.92 -12.99
CA VAL A 888 19.34 35.55 -14.22
C VAL A 888 20.39 36.50 -14.77
N LYS A 889 21.07 37.29 -13.92
CA LYS A 889 22.19 38.13 -14.33
C LYS A 889 23.36 37.32 -14.90
N LYS A 890 23.72 36.20 -14.30
CA LYS A 890 24.75 35.29 -14.83
C LYS A 890 24.37 34.75 -16.20
N CYS A 891 23.11 34.34 -16.39
CA CYS A 891 22.61 33.90 -17.70
C CYS A 891 22.66 35.01 -18.75
N MET A 892 22.44 36.29 -18.36
CA MET A 892 22.58 37.42 -19.28
C MET A 892 24.03 37.74 -19.66
N GLN A 893 25.00 37.45 -18.79
CA GLN A 893 26.43 37.66 -19.04
C GLN A 893 27.08 36.55 -19.89
N LYS A 894 26.41 35.40 -20.05
CA LYS A 894 26.85 34.27 -20.87
C LYS A 894 26.35 34.32 -22.33
N LYS A 895 25.57 35.34 -22.69
CA LYS A 895 25.29 35.73 -24.07
C LYS A 895 26.35 36.71 -24.54
#